data_AF-A0A7S3Z1F9-F1
#
_entry.id   AF-A0A7S3Z1F9-F1
#
_cell.length_a   1.000
_cell.length_b   1.000
_cell.length_c   1.000
_cell.angle_alpha   90.00
_cell.angle_beta   90.00
_cell.angle_gamma   90.00
#
_symmetry.space_group_name_H-M   'P 1'
#
loop_
_entity.id
_entity.type
_entity.pdbx_description
1 polymer ?
#
loop_
_entity_poly.entity_id
_entity_poly.type
_entity_poly.pdbx_seq_one_letter_code
_entity_poly.pdbx_strand_id
1 'polypeptide(L)'
;KKRVHRCWMLAGRSTKTHHCCRRCRCSPRALPPLLLVASFVLFYFPTRSVIAAGFRRHVSRGTAGYHSFRHVWPRRSSLSMSSARRAVGCAGGARAVSTTSASDLLELEAFAKNCDNSLVRDLIEEGPVADVRRPREVKGCHFTRVEPEPVPSPYLIAASPSCAELLGLDPKETSTAEFLSVFSGNHLLPGLTGWATVYGCHCGGQWFGQLGDGRAMSIGEAIHPKTGHRHEMQLKGCGRTPYSRQFDGRAVVRSSIREFLASEAMGSLGVPTTRALCVLGHEEKIQRAWYPESKEKSEFAGRPHPPQMLKVEPGAVLCRVAPSFIRFAQLELFWKRDDPENFFKLADHAIAREYPWIKEKVEKKEITRVEGYVELLKETAKGQALLIAEWLRVGYVQGNMNSDNTLVGGRTLDYGPFGFMEKFDPSWSPFTSDPAKNFGFLNQPRAALVNVIVHAQGMKAMLSRLIADEGQDAKDKLDADIQDAVDGFGVAFKAHHETNCRKKLGLRKHDPSLWSELLSLMGASDVDFTLFFRHLAQASVASDPNEALKTLADAFYEKPDQDKWKIWMARYMGIVKEEGRDAKERVAEMNSVNPKYILRNWMATLAYEAAEEKKDYSMVAELLTLLSRPYDDQPDAEKKWSRLTPEWARGHPGVAFMS
;
A
#
# COMPACT_ATOMS: atom_id res chain seq x y z
N LYS A 1 -20.09 4.96 40.69
CA LYS A 1 -18.96 5.87 41.00
C LYS A 1 -17.67 5.05 40.89
N LYS A 2 -17.13 4.95 39.66
CA LYS A 2 -15.79 5.43 39.20
C LYS A 2 -14.61 4.71 39.88
N ARG A 3 -14.01 3.69 39.24
CA ARG A 3 -12.91 3.72 38.23
C ARG A 3 -11.69 4.54 38.69
N VAL A 4 -10.51 3.90 38.77
CA VAL A 4 -9.28 4.26 38.02
C VAL A 4 -8.35 3.03 37.91
N HIS A 5 -8.20 2.49 36.70
CA HIS A 5 -7.03 1.71 36.27
C HIS A 5 -5.93 2.68 35.84
N ARG A 6 -4.68 2.41 36.23
CA ARG A 6 -3.49 3.16 35.83
C ARG A 6 -2.77 2.46 34.68
N CYS A 7 -2.60 3.17 33.56
CA CYS A 7 -1.55 2.92 32.57
C CYS A 7 -0.18 3.25 33.19
N TRP A 8 0.80 2.37 33.03
CA TRP A 8 2.21 2.65 33.30
C TRP A 8 3.05 2.30 32.06
N MET A 9 3.39 3.34 31.30
CA MET A 9 4.72 3.50 30.73
C MET A 9 5.47 4.41 31.70
N LEU A 10 6.70 4.10 32.08
CA LEU A 10 7.68 5.15 32.43
C LEU A 10 9.11 4.58 32.42
N ALA A 11 9.93 5.26 31.61
CA ALA A 11 11.37 5.25 31.65
C ALA A 11 11.91 5.90 32.94
N GLY A 12 13.19 5.64 33.19
CA GLY A 12 13.90 5.88 34.45
C GLY A 12 13.91 7.32 34.98
N ARG A 13 13.97 7.40 36.31
CA ARG A 13 14.21 8.61 37.09
C ARG A 13 15.70 8.93 37.14
N SER A 14 16.03 10.22 37.05
CA SER A 14 17.12 10.83 37.81
C SER A 14 16.69 12.22 38.28
N THR A 15 17.09 12.56 39.49
CA THR A 15 16.55 13.59 40.39
C THR A 15 17.50 14.79 40.50
N LYS A 16 16.98 16.03 40.55
CA LYS A 16 17.02 16.95 41.73
C LYS A 16 16.84 18.45 41.37
N THR A 17 15.91 19.06 42.12
CA THR A 17 15.88 20.40 42.77
C THR A 17 15.81 21.73 41.99
N HIS A 18 14.62 22.37 42.14
CA HIS A 18 14.28 23.77 42.51
C HIS A 18 15.12 24.97 42.01
N HIS A 19 14.48 25.92 41.29
CA HIS A 19 13.90 27.16 41.87
C HIS A 19 13.10 28.00 40.85
N CYS A 20 12.29 28.91 41.40
CA CYS A 20 11.20 29.70 40.82
C CYS A 20 11.67 30.87 39.93
N CYS A 21 11.04 31.14 38.78
CA CYS A 21 10.60 32.50 38.41
C CYS A 21 9.68 32.55 37.17
N ARG A 22 8.93 33.65 37.08
CA ARG A 22 7.71 33.91 36.30
C ARG A 22 7.92 34.24 34.80
N ARG A 23 6.84 34.02 34.04
CA ARG A 23 6.41 34.66 32.76
C ARG A 23 7.24 34.39 31.51
N CYS A 24 6.67 33.61 30.57
CA CYS A 24 6.28 34.11 29.23
C CYS A 24 5.52 33.02 28.46
N ARG A 25 4.47 33.46 27.74
CA ARG A 25 3.59 32.64 26.91
C ARG A 25 4.38 32.03 25.75
N CYS A 26 4.40 30.70 25.63
CA CYS A 26 4.85 30.02 24.41
C CYS A 26 3.69 29.96 23.42
N SER A 27 3.87 30.62 22.27
CA SER A 27 3.15 30.34 21.03
C SER A 27 3.60 28.97 20.48
N PRO A 28 2.72 28.12 19.90
CA PRO A 28 3.17 26.97 19.15
C PRO A 28 3.91 27.44 17.89
N ARG A 29 5.16 27.02 17.75
CA ARG A 29 6.00 27.25 16.57
C ARG A 29 5.25 26.78 15.32
N ALA A 30 5.15 27.68 14.34
CA ALA A 30 4.62 27.43 13.02
C ALA A 30 5.41 26.30 12.31
N LEU A 31 4.69 25.50 11.54
CA LEU A 31 5.24 24.49 10.62
C LEU A 31 6.05 25.17 9.50
N PRO A 32 7.11 24.53 8.96
CA PRO A 32 7.94 25.10 7.89
C PRO A 32 7.18 25.25 6.54
N PRO A 33 7.69 26.08 5.60
CA PRO A 33 6.99 26.52 4.39
C PRO A 33 6.62 25.42 3.38
N LEU A 34 7.15 24.20 3.49
CA LEU A 34 6.81 23.05 2.62
C LEU A 34 5.32 22.62 2.73
N LEU A 35 4.61 23.01 3.80
CA LEU A 35 3.19 22.71 3.97
C LEU A 35 2.25 23.74 3.32
N LEU A 36 2.75 24.90 2.90
CA LEU A 36 1.90 25.99 2.40
C LEU A 36 1.46 25.83 0.94
N VAL A 37 2.04 24.90 0.17
CA VAL A 37 1.73 24.71 -1.26
C VAL A 37 1.60 23.23 -1.63
N ALA A 38 0.85 22.45 -0.83
CA ALA A 38 0.32 21.14 -1.26
C ALA A 38 -1.22 21.16 -1.28
N SER A 39 -1.79 22.29 -1.71
CA SER A 39 -3.23 22.57 -1.65
C SER A 39 -4.08 21.67 -2.56
N PHE A 40 -3.50 20.99 -3.56
CA PHE A 40 -4.28 20.24 -4.55
C PHE A 40 -4.88 18.92 -4.04
N VAL A 41 -4.23 18.21 -3.11
CA VAL A 41 -4.76 16.93 -2.58
C VAL A 41 -5.92 17.18 -1.61
N LEU A 42 -5.92 18.33 -0.91
CA LEU A 42 -6.96 18.70 0.05
C LEU A 42 -8.28 19.17 -0.61
N PHE A 43 -8.25 19.64 -1.86
CA PHE A 43 -9.46 20.08 -2.57
C PHE A 43 -10.29 18.95 -3.20
N TYR A 44 -9.74 17.73 -3.37
CA TYR A 44 -10.46 16.60 -3.98
C TYR A 44 -11.48 15.92 -3.06
N PHE A 45 -11.32 16.09 -1.74
CA PHE A 45 -12.20 15.48 -0.75
C PHE A 45 -12.69 16.56 0.21
N PRO A 46 -13.95 17.04 0.10
CA PRO A 46 -14.48 17.94 1.09
C PRO A 46 -14.54 17.19 2.43
N THR A 47 -13.70 17.57 3.38
CA THR A 47 -13.90 17.21 4.78
C THR A 47 -15.22 17.84 5.21
N ARG A 48 -16.26 17.01 5.35
CA ARG A 48 -17.58 17.45 5.81
C ARG A 48 -17.49 17.91 7.27
N SER A 49 -17.64 19.23 7.49
CA SER A 49 -18.20 19.77 8.72
C SER A 49 -19.72 19.55 8.67
N VAL A 50 -20.23 18.60 9.45
CA VAL A 50 -21.66 18.33 9.60
C VAL A 50 -22.19 19.10 10.82
N ILE A 51 -23.16 19.97 10.55
CA ILE A 51 -24.29 20.42 11.40
C ILE A 51 -23.95 21.04 12.78
N ALA A 52 -24.12 22.37 12.86
CA ALA A 52 -24.68 23.02 14.04
C ALA A 52 -25.68 24.10 13.59
N ALA A 53 -26.95 23.86 13.86
CA ALA A 53 -28.02 24.84 13.66
C ALA A 53 -28.02 25.87 14.79
N GLY A 54 -28.33 27.12 14.44
CA GLY A 54 -28.84 28.13 15.36
C GLY A 54 -27.83 29.19 15.80
N PHE A 55 -27.83 30.35 15.13
CA PHE A 55 -28.13 31.63 15.78
C PHE A 55 -28.35 32.70 14.70
N ARG A 56 -29.55 33.31 14.70
CA ARG A 56 -29.85 34.54 13.96
C ARG A 56 -29.01 35.69 14.54
N ARG A 57 -28.44 36.54 13.68
CA ARG A 57 -28.50 38.01 13.82
C ARG A 57 -28.02 38.71 12.55
N HIS A 58 -28.78 39.73 12.16
CA HIS A 58 -28.49 40.74 11.16
C HIS A 58 -27.11 41.38 11.35
N VAL A 59 -26.46 41.81 10.25
CA VAL A 59 -26.04 43.21 9.99
C VAL A 59 -25.72 43.36 8.48
N SER A 60 -25.86 44.60 8.04
CA SER A 60 -26.06 45.24 6.74
C SER A 60 -24.95 45.22 5.67
N ARG A 61 -25.43 45.35 4.42
CA ARG A 61 -24.93 46.11 3.24
C ARG A 61 -23.50 46.68 3.28
N GLY A 62 -22.77 46.39 2.19
CA GLY A 62 -21.64 47.18 1.70
C GLY A 62 -21.32 46.82 0.24
N THR A 63 -21.61 47.74 -0.67
CA THR A 63 -21.37 47.69 -2.13
C THR A 63 -19.96 48.16 -2.50
N ALA A 64 -19.35 47.54 -3.53
CA ALA A 64 -18.38 48.06 -4.52
C ALA A 64 -17.47 46.88 -4.95
N GLY A 65 -17.06 46.67 -6.19
CA GLY A 65 -17.22 47.34 -7.48
C GLY A 65 -16.38 46.50 -8.47
N TYR A 66 -16.97 46.11 -9.60
CA TYR A 66 -16.28 45.32 -10.62
C TYR A 66 -15.46 46.25 -11.53
N HIS A 67 -14.16 45.98 -11.67
CA HIS A 67 -13.37 46.48 -12.78
C HIS A 67 -12.80 45.32 -13.60
N SER A 68 -13.10 45.39 -14.89
CA SER A 68 -12.71 44.51 -15.97
C SER A 68 -11.30 44.83 -16.44
N PHE A 69 -10.49 43.80 -16.72
CA PHE A 69 -9.35 43.92 -17.63
C PHE A 69 -9.33 42.73 -18.58
N ARG A 70 -9.47 43.04 -19.88
CA ARG A 70 -9.17 42.19 -21.02
C ARG A 70 -7.67 42.32 -21.32
N HIS A 71 -6.96 41.21 -21.56
CA HIS A 71 -5.78 41.23 -22.43
C HIS A 71 -5.65 39.95 -23.29
N VAL A 72 -5.95 40.18 -24.56
CA VAL A 72 -5.36 39.69 -25.83
C VAL A 72 -4.21 38.67 -25.78
N TRP A 73 -4.39 37.58 -26.52
CA TRP A 73 -3.36 36.63 -26.97
C TRP A 73 -2.72 37.06 -28.30
N PRO A 74 -1.42 36.77 -28.56
CA PRO A 74 -0.90 36.67 -29.91
C PRO A 74 -0.61 35.21 -30.34
N ARG A 75 -0.70 35.02 -31.66
CA ARG A 75 -0.62 33.77 -32.41
C ARG A 75 0.82 33.30 -32.69
N ARG A 76 0.93 31.98 -32.77
CA ARG A 76 1.86 31.08 -33.47
C ARG A 76 2.87 31.69 -34.47
N SER A 77 4.09 31.17 -34.41
CA SER A 77 4.92 30.85 -35.58
C SER A 77 5.45 29.40 -35.46
N SER A 78 5.57 28.77 -36.62
CA SER A 78 5.84 27.36 -36.86
C SER A 78 7.29 27.14 -37.30
N LEU A 79 7.97 26.13 -36.77
CA LEU A 79 9.13 25.47 -37.39
C LEU A 79 9.13 23.99 -37.02
N SER A 80 9.36 23.12 -38.00
CA SER A 80 9.17 21.67 -37.95
C SER A 80 10.47 20.87 -37.86
N MET A 81 10.33 19.64 -37.33
CA MET A 81 11.19 18.44 -37.46
C MET A 81 12.59 18.49 -36.79
N SER A 82 13.07 17.45 -36.11
CA SER A 82 12.91 16.02 -36.36
C SER A 82 12.93 15.15 -35.08
N SER A 83 12.53 13.90 -35.27
CA SER A 83 12.03 12.92 -34.31
C SER A 83 13.09 11.94 -33.77
N ALA A 84 13.02 11.64 -32.48
CA ALA A 84 13.43 10.34 -31.93
C ALA A 84 12.40 9.91 -30.86
N ARG A 85 11.35 9.19 -31.30
CA ARG A 85 10.37 8.55 -30.41
C ARG A 85 10.86 7.15 -30.06
N ARG A 86 11.17 6.88 -28.79
CA ARG A 86 11.00 5.56 -28.19
C ARG A 86 9.84 5.63 -27.21
N ALA A 87 8.87 4.75 -27.44
CA ALA A 87 7.58 4.75 -26.78
C ALA A 87 7.68 4.30 -25.33
N VAL A 88 7.22 5.14 -24.40
CA VAL A 88 6.66 4.69 -23.12
C VAL A 88 5.21 4.30 -23.43
N GLY A 89 5.00 3.02 -23.71
CA GLY A 89 3.69 2.46 -24.02
C GLY A 89 2.88 2.20 -22.74
N CYS A 90 2.10 3.18 -22.30
CA CYS A 90 0.88 2.92 -21.53
C CYS A 90 -0.25 2.66 -22.53
N ALA A 91 -0.41 1.40 -22.94
CA ALA A 91 -1.55 0.95 -23.72
C ALA A 91 -2.24 -0.19 -22.97
N GLY A 92 -3.50 0.05 -22.58
CA GLY A 92 -4.40 -1.01 -22.16
C GLY A 92 -4.66 -1.93 -23.34
N GLY A 93 -4.10 -3.13 -23.26
CA GLY A 93 -4.44 -4.28 -24.07
C GLY A 93 -4.37 -5.47 -23.13
N ALA A 94 -5.32 -6.40 -23.26
CA ALA A 94 -5.28 -7.68 -22.55
C ALA A 94 -3.85 -8.23 -22.59
N ARG A 95 -3.22 -8.39 -21.42
CA ARG A 95 -1.92 -9.04 -21.32
C ARG A 95 -2.10 -10.43 -21.91
N ALA A 96 -1.57 -10.64 -23.11
CA ALA A 96 -1.17 -11.97 -23.50
C ALA A 96 -0.21 -12.43 -22.41
N VAL A 97 -0.65 -13.41 -21.62
CA VAL A 97 0.25 -14.19 -20.78
C VAL A 97 1.32 -14.71 -21.74
N SER A 98 2.52 -14.16 -21.64
CA SER A 98 3.70 -14.77 -22.25
C SER A 98 3.72 -16.20 -21.71
N THR A 99 3.34 -17.17 -22.53
CA THR A 99 3.45 -18.58 -22.18
C THR A 99 4.94 -18.87 -22.06
N THR A 100 5.47 -18.74 -20.86
CA THR A 100 6.80 -19.22 -20.50
C THR A 100 6.76 -20.73 -20.76
N SER A 101 7.50 -21.22 -21.75
CA SER A 101 7.62 -22.66 -21.94
C SER A 101 8.31 -23.26 -20.73
N ALA A 102 7.88 -24.45 -20.29
CA ALA A 102 8.43 -25.14 -19.12
C ALA A 102 9.97 -25.35 -19.19
N SER A 103 10.59 -25.19 -20.37
CA SER A 103 12.03 -25.22 -20.58
C SER A 103 12.82 -24.07 -19.95
N ASP A 104 12.15 -22.98 -19.56
CA ASP A 104 12.80 -21.72 -19.17
C ASP A 104 12.78 -21.47 -17.65
N LEU A 105 12.23 -22.42 -16.88
CA LEU A 105 12.13 -22.37 -15.42
C LEU A 105 13.17 -23.31 -14.79
N LEU A 106 13.65 -22.97 -13.60
CA LEU A 106 14.70 -23.70 -12.90
C LEU A 106 14.08 -24.65 -11.86
N GLU A 107 14.68 -25.83 -11.71
CA GLU A 107 14.53 -26.67 -10.51
C GLU A 107 15.13 -25.97 -9.29
N LEU A 108 14.72 -26.35 -8.07
CA LEU A 108 15.02 -25.60 -6.85
C LEU A 108 16.53 -25.40 -6.59
N GLU A 109 17.35 -26.43 -6.79
CA GLU A 109 18.80 -26.31 -6.63
C GLU A 109 19.44 -25.33 -7.62
N ALA A 110 19.03 -25.41 -8.89
CA ALA A 110 19.53 -24.52 -9.94
C ALA A 110 19.05 -23.09 -9.69
N PHE A 111 17.81 -22.93 -9.22
CA PHE A 111 17.23 -21.67 -8.79
C PHE A 111 18.06 -21.02 -7.67
N ALA A 112 18.37 -21.77 -6.61
CA ALA A 112 19.17 -21.28 -5.47
C ALA A 112 20.59 -20.85 -5.91
N LYS A 113 21.25 -21.64 -6.77
CA LYS A 113 22.57 -21.31 -7.33
C LYS A 113 22.54 -20.06 -8.24
N ASN A 114 21.38 -19.74 -8.81
CA ASN A 114 21.18 -18.57 -9.67
C ASN A 114 20.82 -17.29 -8.89
N CYS A 115 20.72 -17.35 -7.55
CA CYS A 115 20.57 -16.16 -6.73
C CYS A 115 21.86 -15.31 -6.76
N ASP A 116 21.69 -14.00 -6.83
CA ASP A 116 22.78 -13.03 -6.72
C ASP A 116 22.41 -11.97 -5.69
N ASN A 117 23.05 -11.97 -4.51
CA ASN A 117 22.61 -11.17 -3.36
C ASN A 117 23.27 -9.78 -3.36
N SER A 118 22.76 -8.87 -4.19
CA SER A 118 23.30 -7.51 -4.37
C SER A 118 23.29 -6.68 -3.10
N LEU A 119 22.25 -6.78 -2.26
CA LEU A 119 22.22 -6.08 -0.97
C LEU A 119 23.40 -6.49 -0.10
N VAL A 120 23.66 -7.80 0.00
CA VAL A 120 24.75 -8.36 0.81
C VAL A 120 26.12 -7.97 0.25
N ARG A 121 26.26 -7.94 -1.08
CA ARG A 121 27.52 -7.58 -1.75
C ARG A 121 27.82 -6.08 -1.70
N ASP A 122 26.80 -5.25 -1.89
CA ASP A 122 26.98 -3.82 -2.17
C ASP A 122 26.84 -2.95 -0.91
N LEU A 123 26.13 -3.41 0.13
CA LEU A 123 25.90 -2.67 1.38
C LEU A 123 26.81 -3.15 2.53
N ILE A 124 26.80 -2.38 3.62
CA ILE A 124 27.64 -2.65 4.79
C ILE A 124 26.93 -3.61 5.75
N GLU A 125 27.51 -4.80 5.94
CA GLU A 125 27.13 -5.77 6.96
C GLU A 125 27.54 -5.30 8.36
N GLU A 126 26.74 -5.63 9.37
CA GLU A 126 27.14 -5.45 10.76
C GLU A 126 28.42 -6.25 11.09
N GLY A 127 29.31 -5.65 11.88
CA GLY A 127 30.49 -6.35 12.39
C GLY A 127 30.15 -7.53 13.31
N PRO A 128 31.14 -8.36 13.69
CA PRO A 128 30.92 -9.54 14.51
C PRO A 128 30.32 -9.18 15.88
N VAL A 129 29.27 -9.90 16.25
CA VAL A 129 28.55 -9.74 17.52
C VAL A 129 28.40 -11.09 18.22
N ALA A 130 28.46 -11.09 19.56
CA ALA A 130 28.38 -12.33 20.35
C ALA A 130 27.02 -13.04 20.25
N ASP A 131 25.93 -12.27 20.24
CA ASP A 131 24.58 -12.77 20.01
C ASP A 131 23.88 -11.89 18.99
N VAL A 132 23.79 -12.41 17.76
CA VAL A 132 23.17 -11.72 16.62
C VAL A 132 21.65 -11.58 16.78
N ARG A 133 21.00 -12.40 17.61
CA ARG A 133 19.53 -12.38 17.78
C ARG A 133 19.11 -11.57 19.00
N ARG A 134 20.05 -11.08 19.80
CA ARG A 134 19.76 -10.21 20.95
C ARG A 134 19.18 -8.87 20.46
N PRO A 135 17.97 -8.48 20.89
CA PRO A 135 17.38 -7.20 20.52
C PRO A 135 18.23 -6.00 20.98
N ARG A 136 18.52 -5.06 20.07
CA ARG A 136 19.38 -3.89 20.34
C ARG A 136 19.25 -2.81 19.26
N GLU A 137 19.81 -1.64 19.55
CA GLU A 137 20.08 -0.64 18.52
C GLU A 137 21.28 -1.08 17.67
N VAL A 138 21.18 -0.90 16.35
CA VAL A 138 22.17 -1.33 15.34
C VAL A 138 22.60 -0.10 14.56
N LYS A 139 23.90 0.19 14.48
CA LYS A 139 24.46 1.44 13.91
C LYS A 139 25.59 1.15 12.92
N GLY A 140 25.84 2.11 12.02
CA GLY A 140 26.98 2.08 11.10
C GLY A 140 26.93 0.99 10.02
N CYS A 141 25.77 0.37 9.81
CA CYS A 141 25.57 -0.70 8.83
C CYS A 141 24.13 -0.68 8.30
N HIS A 142 23.88 -1.46 7.25
CA HIS A 142 22.59 -1.52 6.56
C HIS A 142 21.79 -2.77 6.90
N PHE A 143 22.49 -3.86 7.23
CA PHE A 143 21.87 -5.13 7.55
C PHE A 143 22.73 -5.94 8.52
N THR A 144 22.10 -6.91 9.16
CA THR A 144 22.76 -7.94 9.95
C THR A 144 22.57 -9.28 9.26
N ARG A 145 23.64 -10.04 9.06
CA ARG A 145 23.54 -11.43 8.60
C ARG A 145 22.96 -12.30 9.71
N VAL A 146 21.84 -12.94 9.46
CA VAL A 146 21.13 -13.76 10.45
C VAL A 146 20.40 -14.88 9.72
N GLU A 147 20.70 -16.11 10.12
CA GLU A 147 20.04 -17.28 9.59
C GLU A 147 18.65 -17.48 10.21
N PRO A 148 17.65 -17.95 9.45
CA PRO A 148 16.36 -18.34 9.99
C PRO A 148 16.45 -19.30 11.18
N GLU A 149 15.50 -19.20 12.12
CA GLU A 149 15.33 -20.17 13.21
C GLU A 149 14.43 -21.32 12.72
N PRO A 150 14.94 -22.56 12.65
CA PRO A 150 14.17 -23.71 12.18
C PRO A 150 12.86 -23.90 12.95
N VAL A 151 11.85 -24.42 12.25
CA VAL A 151 10.52 -24.72 12.79
C VAL A 151 10.23 -26.22 12.74
N PRO A 152 9.49 -26.76 13.72
CA PRO A 152 9.16 -28.19 13.76
C PRO A 152 8.04 -28.53 12.77
N SER A 153 8.19 -29.67 12.07
CA SER A 153 7.12 -30.27 11.25
C SER A 153 6.43 -29.29 10.30
N PRO A 154 7.16 -28.58 9.41
CA PRO A 154 6.54 -27.64 8.48
C PRO A 154 5.64 -28.37 7.48
N TYR A 155 4.51 -27.74 7.12
CA TYR A 155 3.59 -28.23 6.11
C TYR A 155 3.14 -27.09 5.18
N LEU A 156 2.91 -27.42 3.91
CA LEU A 156 2.44 -26.47 2.91
C LEU A 156 0.95 -26.15 3.14
N ILE A 157 0.63 -24.87 3.27
CA ILE A 157 -0.76 -24.39 3.26
C ILE A 157 -1.14 -23.96 1.84
N ALA A 158 -0.30 -23.15 1.18
CA ALA A 158 -0.48 -22.74 -0.20
C ALA A 158 0.83 -22.23 -0.83
N ALA A 159 0.94 -22.37 -2.14
CA ALA A 159 1.97 -21.75 -2.97
C ALA A 159 1.32 -21.06 -4.18
N SER A 160 1.92 -19.97 -4.67
CA SER A 160 1.46 -19.27 -5.87
C SER A 160 2.28 -19.68 -7.09
N PRO A 161 1.67 -20.40 -8.06
CA PRO A 161 2.35 -20.74 -9.31
C PRO A 161 2.84 -19.50 -10.06
N SER A 162 2.02 -18.44 -10.11
CA SER A 162 2.39 -17.20 -10.81
C SER A 162 3.56 -16.44 -10.15
N CYS A 163 3.75 -16.61 -8.84
CA CYS A 163 4.90 -16.04 -8.13
C CYS A 163 6.15 -16.90 -8.33
N ALA A 164 6.02 -18.23 -8.36
CA ALA A 164 7.13 -19.12 -8.72
C ALA A 164 7.64 -18.82 -10.13
N GLU A 165 6.74 -18.69 -11.12
CA GLU A 165 7.10 -18.28 -12.48
C GLU A 165 7.74 -16.89 -12.54
N LEU A 166 7.26 -15.93 -11.74
CA LEU A 166 7.88 -14.59 -11.63
C LEU A 166 9.35 -14.66 -11.19
N LEU A 167 9.67 -15.60 -10.31
CA LEU A 167 11.02 -15.86 -9.83
C LEU A 167 11.88 -16.66 -10.83
N GLY A 168 11.25 -17.31 -11.82
CA GLY A 168 11.91 -18.28 -12.69
C GLY A 168 12.06 -19.67 -12.07
N LEU A 169 11.27 -19.99 -11.03
CA LEU A 169 11.20 -21.31 -10.38
C LEU A 169 10.08 -22.13 -11.00
N ASP A 170 10.31 -23.42 -11.30
CA ASP A 170 9.24 -24.32 -11.76
C ASP A 170 8.19 -24.49 -10.64
N PRO A 171 6.90 -24.16 -10.87
CA PRO A 171 5.84 -24.34 -9.88
C PRO A 171 5.74 -25.74 -9.28
N LYS A 172 6.18 -26.79 -9.98
CA LYS A 172 6.17 -28.17 -9.46
C LYS A 172 7.05 -28.32 -8.23
N GLU A 173 8.14 -27.56 -8.16
CA GLU A 173 9.10 -27.59 -7.05
C GLU A 173 8.46 -27.20 -5.72
N THR A 174 7.40 -26.38 -5.75
CA THR A 174 6.71 -25.87 -4.55
C THR A 174 6.08 -26.96 -3.68
N SER A 175 5.98 -28.19 -4.20
CA SER A 175 5.44 -29.36 -3.50
C SER A 175 6.51 -30.31 -2.93
N THR A 176 7.80 -30.06 -3.20
CA THR A 176 8.90 -30.94 -2.79
C THR A 176 9.27 -30.76 -1.32
N ALA A 177 9.81 -31.81 -0.69
CA ALA A 177 10.27 -31.73 0.69
C ALA A 177 11.41 -30.72 0.88
N GLU A 178 12.29 -30.58 -0.12
CA GLU A 178 13.38 -29.60 -0.10
C GLU A 178 12.84 -28.17 -0.13
N PHE A 179 11.84 -27.88 -0.97
CA PHE A 179 11.16 -26.58 -0.98
C PHE A 179 10.57 -26.24 0.39
N LEU A 180 9.86 -27.19 1.02
CA LEU A 180 9.31 -26.99 2.36
C LEU A 180 10.41 -26.67 3.37
N SER A 181 11.53 -27.40 3.32
CA SER A 181 12.68 -27.17 4.22
C SER A 181 13.33 -25.79 4.00
N VAL A 182 13.45 -25.35 2.75
CA VAL A 182 14.05 -24.04 2.43
C VAL A 182 13.16 -22.90 2.86
N PHE A 183 11.91 -22.90 2.41
CA PHE A 183 11.01 -21.77 2.62
C PHE A 183 10.36 -21.76 4.01
N SER A 184 10.55 -22.81 4.82
CA SER A 184 10.28 -22.76 6.27
C SER A 184 11.45 -22.19 7.07
N GLY A 185 12.62 -21.99 6.45
CA GLY A 185 13.85 -21.58 7.11
C GLY A 185 14.57 -22.70 7.86
N ASN A 186 14.31 -23.97 7.54
CA ASN A 186 14.99 -25.10 8.20
C ASN A 186 16.36 -25.40 7.59
N HIS A 187 16.55 -25.08 6.32
CA HIS A 187 17.80 -25.27 5.60
C HIS A 187 17.96 -24.20 4.52
N LEU A 188 19.17 -23.69 4.29
CA LEU A 188 19.44 -22.85 3.13
C LEU A 188 20.35 -23.60 2.15
N LEU A 189 19.93 -23.65 0.90
CA LEU A 189 20.72 -24.22 -0.19
C LEU A 189 21.89 -23.29 -0.58
N PRO A 190 22.95 -23.83 -1.20
CA PRO A 190 24.04 -23.00 -1.74
C PRO A 190 23.51 -21.89 -2.66
N GLY A 191 23.93 -20.64 -2.39
CA GLY A 191 23.46 -19.43 -3.08
C GLY A 191 22.44 -18.62 -2.28
N LEU A 192 21.71 -19.26 -1.36
CA LEU A 192 20.84 -18.60 -0.40
C LEU A 192 21.63 -18.20 0.87
N THR A 193 21.23 -17.09 1.49
CA THR A 193 21.81 -16.63 2.76
C THR A 193 20.84 -15.74 3.50
N GLY A 194 20.81 -15.81 4.83
CA GLY A 194 19.91 -15.02 5.65
C GLY A 194 20.42 -13.61 6.01
N TRP A 195 19.61 -12.58 5.81
CA TRP A 195 19.87 -11.23 6.36
C TRP A 195 18.60 -10.50 6.82
N ALA A 196 18.77 -9.57 7.75
CA ALA A 196 17.71 -8.69 8.23
C ALA A 196 18.17 -7.23 8.15
N THR A 197 17.31 -6.33 7.66
CA THR A 197 17.68 -4.92 7.45
C THR A 197 17.30 -4.03 8.65
N VAL A 198 18.09 -2.99 8.89
CA VAL A 198 17.77 -1.94 9.88
C VAL A 198 17.01 -0.80 9.22
N TYR A 199 15.97 -0.30 9.86
CA TYR A 199 15.22 0.88 9.41
C TYR A 199 14.63 1.67 10.57
N GLY A 200 14.21 2.90 10.29
CA GLY A 200 13.56 3.81 11.23
C GLY A 200 12.04 3.72 11.20
N CYS A 201 11.36 4.76 11.69
CA CYS A 201 9.93 4.95 11.44
C CYS A 201 9.50 6.39 11.74
N HIS A 202 8.96 7.08 10.73
CA HIS A 202 7.97 8.13 10.91
C HIS A 202 6.54 7.59 10.79
N CYS A 203 5.66 7.94 11.73
CA CYS A 203 4.21 7.74 11.66
C CYS A 203 3.52 9.10 11.67
N GLY A 204 2.74 9.43 10.63
CA GLY A 204 2.07 10.73 10.53
C GLY A 204 3.04 11.93 10.64
N GLY A 205 4.29 11.75 10.20
CA GLY A 205 5.34 12.77 10.27
C GLY A 205 6.12 12.84 11.61
N GLN A 206 5.77 12.04 12.61
CA GLN A 206 6.50 11.99 13.88
C GLN A 206 7.51 10.83 13.89
N TRP A 207 8.74 11.09 14.37
CA TRP A 207 9.82 10.09 14.43
C TRP A 207 9.69 9.18 15.66
N PHE A 208 9.81 7.86 15.46
CA PHE A 208 9.69 6.82 16.50
C PHE A 208 10.99 6.04 16.76
N GLY A 209 12.11 6.42 16.14
CA GLY A 209 13.40 5.76 16.33
C GLY A 209 13.58 4.52 15.46
N GLN A 210 14.51 3.64 15.87
CA GLN A 210 14.87 2.45 15.12
C GLN A 210 13.83 1.33 15.28
N LEU A 211 13.46 0.72 14.15
CA LEU A 211 12.81 -0.57 14.01
C LEU A 211 13.79 -1.57 13.35
N GLY A 212 13.49 -2.03 12.14
CA GLY A 212 14.19 -3.09 11.43
C GLY A 212 13.32 -4.32 11.22
N ASP A 213 13.81 -5.27 10.43
CA ASP A 213 13.13 -6.52 10.13
C ASP A 213 13.08 -7.42 11.39
N GLY A 214 12.13 -7.14 12.29
CA GLY A 214 12.05 -7.79 13.61
C GLY A 214 11.41 -9.18 13.62
N ARG A 215 10.83 -9.61 12.50
CA ARG A 215 10.22 -10.94 12.30
C ARG A 215 10.30 -11.36 10.83
N ALA A 216 11.25 -10.80 10.10
CA ALA A 216 11.46 -11.08 8.70
C ALA A 216 12.95 -11.24 8.45
N MET A 217 13.32 -12.12 7.54
CA MET A 217 14.69 -12.29 7.06
C MET A 217 14.64 -12.55 5.57
N SER A 218 15.42 -11.81 4.81
CA SER A 218 15.64 -12.08 3.40
C SER A 218 16.56 -13.28 3.27
N ILE A 219 16.27 -14.16 2.31
CA ILE A 219 17.00 -15.42 2.12
C ILE A 219 17.73 -15.50 0.78
N GLY A 220 17.47 -14.56 -0.13
CA GLY A 220 18.12 -14.52 -1.42
C GLY A 220 17.48 -13.51 -2.37
N GLU A 221 18.23 -13.13 -3.40
CA GLU A 221 17.75 -12.36 -4.54
C GLU A 221 17.81 -13.23 -5.80
N ALA A 222 16.65 -13.72 -6.23
CA ALA A 222 16.53 -14.55 -7.42
C ALA A 222 16.64 -13.73 -8.70
N ILE A 223 17.37 -14.25 -9.69
CA ILE A 223 17.41 -13.73 -11.05
C ILE A 223 16.58 -14.63 -11.94
N HIS A 224 15.56 -14.09 -12.59
CA HIS A 224 14.81 -14.86 -13.56
C HIS A 224 15.71 -15.15 -14.78
N PRO A 225 15.92 -16.42 -15.19
CA PRO A 225 16.93 -16.79 -16.18
C PRO A 225 16.70 -16.16 -17.56
N LYS A 226 15.44 -16.03 -17.99
CA LYS A 226 15.05 -15.42 -19.26
C LYS A 226 15.02 -13.89 -19.26
N THR A 227 14.39 -13.28 -18.25
CA THR A 227 14.13 -11.83 -18.23
C THR A 227 15.25 -11.03 -17.59
N GLY A 228 16.13 -11.68 -16.81
CA GLY A 228 17.13 -11.03 -15.98
C GLY A 228 16.55 -10.22 -14.82
N HIS A 229 15.23 -10.25 -14.61
CA HIS A 229 14.60 -9.52 -13.52
C HIS A 229 15.00 -10.10 -12.17
N ARG A 230 15.32 -9.20 -11.24
CA ARG A 230 15.78 -9.53 -9.90
C ARG A 230 14.68 -9.33 -8.88
N HIS A 231 14.48 -10.34 -8.04
CA HIS A 231 13.51 -10.30 -6.96
C HIS A 231 14.12 -10.79 -5.66
N GLU A 232 14.00 -10.00 -4.61
CA GLU A 232 14.34 -10.36 -3.24
C GLU A 232 13.23 -11.23 -2.65
N MET A 233 13.63 -12.32 -1.99
CA MET A 233 12.75 -13.24 -1.25
C MET A 233 12.94 -13.04 0.24
N GLN A 234 11.84 -12.86 0.96
CA GLN A 234 11.86 -12.58 2.40
C GLN A 234 10.89 -13.48 3.17
N LEU A 235 11.43 -14.28 4.08
CA LEU A 235 10.65 -15.10 4.99
C LEU A 235 10.16 -14.24 6.17
N LYS A 236 8.86 -14.21 6.41
CA LYS A 236 8.21 -13.55 7.54
C LYS A 236 7.73 -14.61 8.52
N GLY A 237 8.10 -14.48 9.80
CA GLY A 237 7.83 -15.47 10.85
C GLY A 237 8.97 -16.46 11.11
N CYS A 238 10.12 -16.27 10.48
CA CYS A 238 11.28 -17.18 10.50
C CYS A 238 12.22 -17.01 11.70
N GLY A 239 11.80 -16.34 12.78
CA GLY A 239 12.57 -16.24 14.03
C GLY A 239 13.04 -14.83 14.37
N ARG A 240 13.83 -14.72 15.45
CA ARG A 240 14.28 -13.43 15.97
C ARG A 240 15.50 -12.90 15.25
N THR A 241 15.57 -11.58 15.23
CA THR A 241 16.67 -10.76 14.70
C THR A 241 17.05 -9.73 15.78
N PRO A 242 18.14 -8.96 15.62
CA PRO A 242 18.44 -7.87 16.55
C PRO A 242 17.35 -6.78 16.57
N TYR A 243 16.41 -6.81 15.62
CA TYR A 243 15.32 -5.85 15.46
C TYR A 243 14.00 -6.32 16.07
N SER A 244 13.93 -7.53 16.65
CA SER A 244 12.70 -8.12 17.21
C SER A 244 12.13 -7.38 18.42
N ARG A 245 12.89 -6.46 19.03
CA ARG A 245 12.50 -5.71 20.24
C ARG A 245 12.10 -6.67 21.37
N GLN A 246 10.82 -6.69 21.77
CA GLN A 246 10.30 -7.58 22.82
C GLN A 246 9.46 -8.73 22.25
N PHE A 247 9.45 -8.90 20.92
CA PHE A 247 8.61 -9.88 20.23
C PHE A 247 9.38 -11.15 19.87
N ASP A 248 8.63 -12.20 19.56
CA ASP A 248 9.12 -13.56 19.34
C ASP A 248 9.70 -13.83 17.94
N GLY A 249 9.57 -12.89 17.00
CA GLY A 249 10.03 -13.09 15.61
C GLY A 249 9.17 -14.06 14.78
N ARG A 250 8.03 -14.52 15.31
CA ARG A 250 7.15 -15.50 14.66
C ARG A 250 5.95 -14.84 13.97
N ALA A 251 5.32 -15.58 13.05
CA ALA A 251 4.02 -15.24 12.47
C ALA A 251 3.03 -16.38 12.72
N VAL A 252 1.75 -16.13 12.50
CA VAL A 252 0.68 -17.12 12.71
C VAL A 252 -0.04 -17.43 11.40
N VAL A 253 -0.69 -18.59 11.33
CA VAL A 253 -1.42 -19.05 10.13
C VAL A 253 -2.41 -18.00 9.63
N ARG A 254 -3.28 -17.47 10.49
CA ARG A 254 -4.24 -16.41 10.12
C ARG A 254 -3.62 -15.19 9.45
N SER A 255 -2.57 -14.60 10.03
CA SER A 255 -1.95 -13.41 9.44
C SER A 255 -1.27 -13.73 8.10
N SER A 256 -0.67 -14.92 8.00
CA SER A 256 0.10 -15.33 6.83
C SER A 256 -0.78 -15.69 5.65
N ILE A 257 -1.91 -16.38 5.87
CA ILE A 257 -2.93 -16.63 4.85
C ILE A 257 -3.51 -15.31 4.31
N ARG A 258 -3.82 -14.37 5.19
CA ARG A 258 -4.36 -13.06 4.80
C ARG A 258 -3.38 -12.28 3.92
N GLU A 259 -2.12 -12.20 4.32
CA GLU A 259 -1.09 -11.53 3.54
C GLU A 259 -0.80 -12.24 2.21
N PHE A 260 -0.75 -13.58 2.20
CA PHE A 260 -0.60 -14.38 0.99
C PHE A 260 -1.70 -14.10 -0.04
N LEU A 261 -2.97 -14.26 0.37
CA LEU A 261 -4.12 -14.03 -0.53
C LEU A 261 -4.21 -12.57 -0.98
N ALA A 262 -3.93 -11.60 -0.11
CA ALA A 262 -4.02 -10.19 -0.46
C ALA A 262 -2.91 -9.76 -1.43
N SER A 263 -1.68 -10.28 -1.25
CA SER A 263 -0.55 -10.03 -2.15
C SER A 263 -0.88 -10.49 -3.56
N GLU A 264 -1.39 -11.72 -3.71
CA GLU A 264 -1.69 -12.30 -5.02
C GLU A 264 -2.95 -11.71 -5.66
N ALA A 265 -3.97 -11.38 -4.87
CA ALA A 265 -5.15 -10.67 -5.34
C ALA A 265 -4.78 -9.27 -5.86
N MET A 266 -3.94 -8.52 -5.14
CA MET A 266 -3.50 -7.18 -5.56
C MET A 266 -2.68 -7.24 -6.85
N GLY A 267 -1.82 -8.25 -6.99
CA GLY A 267 -1.08 -8.50 -8.23
C GLY A 267 -2.00 -8.75 -9.43
N SER A 268 -3.04 -9.57 -9.23
CA SER A 268 -4.03 -9.90 -10.26
C SER A 268 -5.00 -8.74 -10.57
N LEU A 269 -5.24 -7.86 -9.60
CA LEU A 269 -5.95 -6.59 -9.79
C LEU A 269 -5.11 -5.53 -10.52
N GLY A 270 -3.84 -5.82 -10.82
CA GLY A 270 -2.92 -4.87 -11.45
C GLY A 270 -2.44 -3.75 -10.52
N VAL A 271 -2.60 -3.90 -9.20
CA VAL A 271 -2.12 -2.93 -8.22
C VAL A 271 -0.64 -3.21 -7.89
N PRO A 272 0.25 -2.20 -7.90
CA PRO A 272 1.65 -2.41 -7.51
C PRO A 272 1.75 -2.99 -6.09
N THR A 273 2.39 -4.15 -5.95
CA THR A 273 2.44 -4.88 -4.68
C THR A 273 3.65 -5.81 -4.58
N THR A 274 4.06 -6.13 -3.34
CA THR A 274 4.81 -7.34 -3.04
C THR A 274 3.98 -8.59 -3.35
N ARG A 275 4.64 -9.63 -3.85
CA ARG A 275 4.05 -10.93 -4.16
C ARG A 275 4.28 -11.90 -3.00
N ALA A 276 3.55 -13.02 -3.00
CA ALA A 276 3.71 -14.07 -2.00
C ALA A 276 3.95 -15.42 -2.69
N LEU A 277 5.12 -16.02 -2.47
CA LEU A 277 5.47 -17.31 -3.06
C LEU A 277 4.73 -18.44 -2.38
N CYS A 278 4.78 -18.51 -1.05
CA CYS A 278 4.15 -19.58 -0.29
C CYS A 278 3.84 -19.17 1.15
N VAL A 279 2.89 -19.87 1.75
CA VAL A 279 2.62 -19.89 3.18
C VAL A 279 2.76 -21.33 3.69
N LEU A 280 3.63 -21.50 4.69
CA LEU A 280 3.88 -22.76 5.36
C LEU A 280 3.40 -22.63 6.82
N GLY A 281 2.71 -23.65 7.31
CA GLY A 281 2.36 -23.75 8.72
C GLY A 281 3.35 -24.64 9.48
N HIS A 282 3.38 -24.50 10.80
CA HIS A 282 4.10 -25.40 11.70
C HIS A 282 3.32 -25.56 13.02
N GLU A 283 3.77 -26.48 13.89
CA GLU A 283 3.01 -26.86 15.09
C GLU A 283 3.30 -25.99 16.33
N GLU A 284 4.31 -25.13 16.27
CA GLU A 284 4.65 -24.20 17.35
C GLU A 284 3.43 -23.33 17.72
N LYS A 285 3.18 -23.19 19.02
CA LYS A 285 2.03 -22.46 19.56
C LYS A 285 2.44 -21.04 19.89
N ILE A 286 1.84 -20.09 19.19
CA ILE A 286 2.21 -18.69 19.22
C ILE A 286 1.07 -17.88 19.84
N GLN A 287 1.39 -16.99 20.77
CA GLN A 287 0.40 -16.13 21.42
C GLN A 287 0.28 -14.79 20.70
N ARG A 288 -0.95 -14.39 20.34
CA ARG A 288 -1.23 -13.09 19.72
C ARG A 288 -2.36 -12.39 20.44
N ALA A 289 -2.28 -11.06 20.49
CA ALA A 289 -3.37 -10.24 21.01
C ALA A 289 -4.62 -10.43 20.14
N TRP A 290 -5.78 -10.58 20.79
CA TRP A 290 -7.05 -10.88 20.15
C TRP A 290 -8.24 -10.19 20.84
N TYR A 291 -9.41 -10.33 20.24
CA TYR A 291 -10.65 -9.73 20.67
C TYR A 291 -11.57 -10.76 21.33
N PRO A 292 -12.27 -10.41 22.42
CA PRO A 292 -13.32 -11.26 22.95
C PRO A 292 -14.48 -11.34 21.96
N GLU A 293 -15.15 -12.48 21.92
CA GLU A 293 -16.45 -12.59 21.27
C GLU A 293 -17.46 -11.74 22.05
N SER A 294 -18.08 -10.74 21.41
CA SER A 294 -19.28 -10.11 21.96
C SER A 294 -20.46 -10.33 21.02
N LYS A 295 -21.61 -10.62 21.63
CA LYS A 295 -22.87 -10.90 20.92
C LYS A 295 -23.65 -9.63 20.58
N GLU A 296 -23.20 -8.44 21.02
CA GLU A 296 -23.92 -7.19 20.85
C GLU A 296 -23.29 -6.29 19.77
N LYS A 297 -23.92 -6.26 18.58
CA LYS A 297 -23.50 -5.41 17.43
C LYS A 297 -23.37 -3.92 17.78
N SER A 298 -24.14 -3.42 18.76
CA SER A 298 -24.15 -2.01 19.19
C SER A 298 -22.94 -1.59 20.01
N GLU A 299 -22.21 -2.52 20.63
CA GLU A 299 -21.01 -2.17 21.40
C GLU A 299 -19.82 -1.76 20.51
N PHE A 300 -19.87 -2.14 19.23
CA PHE A 300 -18.74 -2.00 18.32
C PHE A 300 -18.74 -0.73 17.46
N ALA A 301 -19.84 0.02 17.41
CA ALA A 301 -19.92 1.24 16.60
C ALA A 301 -19.22 2.43 17.29
N GLY A 302 -18.12 2.90 16.72
CA GLY A 302 -17.54 4.22 17.03
C GLY A 302 -16.61 4.31 18.26
N ARG A 303 -16.14 3.19 18.83
CA ARG A 303 -15.12 3.18 19.90
C ARG A 303 -13.81 2.54 19.45
N PRO A 304 -12.65 2.95 20.00
CA PRO A 304 -11.41 2.21 19.85
C PRO A 304 -11.58 0.81 20.47
N HIS A 305 -11.33 -0.23 19.69
CA HIS A 305 -11.34 -1.62 20.12
C HIS A 305 -9.89 -2.10 20.23
N PRO A 306 -9.22 -1.93 21.38
CA PRO A 306 -7.96 -2.60 21.61
C PRO A 306 -8.23 -4.10 21.81
N PRO A 307 -7.33 -4.99 21.38
CA PRO A 307 -7.39 -6.39 21.76
C PRO A 307 -7.29 -6.52 23.29
N GLN A 308 -8.07 -7.42 23.88
CA GLN A 308 -8.23 -7.57 25.35
C GLN A 308 -7.88 -8.98 25.85
N MET A 309 -7.58 -9.91 24.94
CA MET A 309 -7.22 -11.28 25.28
C MET A 309 -6.03 -11.75 24.44
N LEU A 310 -5.49 -12.92 24.78
CA LEU A 310 -4.50 -13.62 23.96
C LEU A 310 -5.16 -14.84 23.32
N LYS A 311 -4.98 -15.00 22.00
CA LYS A 311 -5.33 -16.20 21.24
C LYS A 311 -4.05 -16.99 21.01
N VAL A 312 -4.10 -18.30 21.25
CA VAL A 312 -3.03 -19.23 20.89
C VAL A 312 -3.30 -19.74 19.49
N GLU A 313 -2.37 -19.52 18.57
CA GLU A 313 -2.51 -19.83 17.15
C GLU A 313 -1.32 -20.69 16.69
N PRO A 314 -1.51 -21.57 15.68
CA PRO A 314 -0.38 -22.25 15.05
C PRO A 314 0.53 -21.24 14.34
N GLY A 315 1.83 -21.49 14.44
CA GLY A 315 2.85 -20.70 13.76
C GLY A 315 2.83 -20.87 12.24
N ALA A 316 3.35 -19.87 11.53
CA ALA A 316 3.51 -19.90 10.09
C ALA A 316 4.75 -19.12 9.64
N VAL A 317 5.26 -19.50 8.46
CA VAL A 317 6.28 -18.78 7.70
C VAL A 317 5.69 -18.41 6.34
N LEU A 318 5.78 -17.13 5.99
CA LEU A 318 5.35 -16.59 4.70
C LEU A 318 6.57 -16.17 3.89
N CYS A 319 6.69 -16.61 2.64
CA CYS A 319 7.71 -16.08 1.73
C CYS A 319 7.13 -14.93 0.90
N ARG A 320 7.57 -13.71 1.20
CA ARG A 320 7.29 -12.48 0.45
C ARG A 320 8.31 -12.32 -0.68
N VAL A 321 7.89 -11.70 -1.77
CA VAL A 321 8.72 -11.47 -2.95
C VAL A 321 8.53 -10.05 -3.46
N ALA A 322 9.61 -9.34 -3.72
CA ALA A 322 9.56 -7.99 -4.30
C ALA A 322 10.83 -7.71 -5.12
N PRO A 323 10.79 -6.77 -6.08
CA PRO A 323 12.02 -6.30 -6.72
C PRO A 323 13.06 -5.82 -5.70
N SER A 324 12.64 -5.07 -4.67
CA SER A 324 13.40 -4.82 -3.45
C SER A 324 12.47 -4.53 -2.28
N PHE A 325 12.97 -4.67 -1.05
CA PHE A 325 12.27 -4.27 0.17
C PHE A 325 12.74 -2.91 0.73
N ILE A 326 13.35 -2.05 -0.11
CA ILE A 326 13.90 -0.77 0.35
C ILE A 326 12.78 0.21 0.69
N ARG A 327 12.80 0.74 1.92
CA ARG A 327 11.76 1.62 2.50
C ARG A 327 12.24 3.07 2.63
N PHE A 328 11.31 4.01 2.68
CA PHE A 328 11.61 5.40 3.04
C PHE A 328 12.33 5.44 4.39
N ALA A 329 11.83 4.66 5.35
CA ALA A 329 12.36 4.62 6.70
C ALA A 329 13.83 4.15 6.81
N GLN A 330 14.38 3.45 5.81
CA GLN A 330 15.81 3.10 5.82
C GLN A 330 16.68 4.33 5.54
N LEU A 331 16.32 5.10 4.50
CA LEU A 331 16.99 6.36 4.17
C LEU A 331 16.77 7.40 5.28
N GLU A 332 15.54 7.49 5.80
CA GLU A 332 15.23 8.39 6.92
C GLU A 332 16.03 8.05 8.18
N LEU A 333 16.32 6.77 8.46
CA LEU A 333 17.14 6.40 9.61
C LEU A 333 18.52 7.03 9.57
N PHE A 334 19.21 6.94 8.42
CA PHE A 334 20.54 7.51 8.26
C PHE A 334 20.51 9.03 8.27
N TRP A 335 19.47 9.64 7.69
CA TRP A 335 19.23 11.08 7.86
C TRP A 335 19.07 11.46 9.35
N LYS A 336 18.22 10.75 10.11
CA LYS A 336 17.97 11.05 11.53
C LYS A 336 19.19 10.81 12.42
N ARG A 337 20.16 10.02 11.95
CA ARG A 337 21.46 9.77 12.61
C ARG A 337 22.58 10.68 12.14
N ASP A 338 22.31 11.55 11.18
CA ASP A 338 23.30 12.42 10.56
C ASP A 338 24.45 11.66 9.88
N ASP A 339 24.12 10.53 9.24
CA ASP A 339 25.06 9.55 8.68
C ASP A 339 25.03 9.57 7.13
N PRO A 340 25.78 10.48 6.48
CA PRO A 340 25.69 10.70 5.03
C PRO A 340 26.32 9.56 4.24
N GLU A 341 27.33 8.88 4.78
CA GLU A 341 28.02 7.79 4.11
C GLU A 341 27.06 6.62 3.87
N ASN A 342 26.41 6.14 4.93
CA ASN A 342 25.43 5.06 4.80
C ASN A 342 24.18 5.52 4.04
N PHE A 343 23.75 6.77 4.22
CA PHE A 343 22.63 7.32 3.45
C PHE A 343 22.86 7.22 1.93
N PHE A 344 23.99 7.74 1.44
CA PHE A 344 24.26 7.78 0.00
C PHE A 344 24.57 6.39 -0.57
N LYS A 345 25.23 5.52 0.19
CA LYS A 345 25.45 4.13 -0.22
C LYS A 345 24.12 3.38 -0.38
N LEU A 346 23.17 3.57 0.54
CA LEU A 346 21.83 3.02 0.39
C LEU A 346 21.05 3.66 -0.77
N ALA A 347 21.17 4.97 -0.98
CA ALA A 347 20.49 5.67 -2.06
C ALA A 347 20.99 5.20 -3.44
N ASP A 348 22.30 5.02 -3.61
CA ASP A 348 22.89 4.45 -4.84
C ASP A 348 22.38 3.02 -5.08
N HIS A 349 22.30 2.20 -4.02
CA HIS A 349 21.75 0.85 -4.12
C HIS A 349 20.25 0.87 -4.46
N ALA A 350 19.46 1.77 -3.87
CA ALA A 350 18.05 1.93 -4.18
C ALA A 350 17.84 2.34 -5.66
N ILE A 351 18.66 3.26 -6.18
CA ILE A 351 18.66 3.61 -7.60
C ILE A 351 18.96 2.37 -8.45
N ALA A 352 20.01 1.61 -8.12
CA ALA A 352 20.38 0.43 -8.90
C ALA A 352 19.28 -0.65 -8.91
N ARG A 353 18.54 -0.82 -7.81
CA ARG A 353 17.52 -1.86 -7.66
C ARG A 353 16.16 -1.47 -8.24
N GLU A 354 15.74 -0.22 -8.07
CA GLU A 354 14.39 0.23 -8.42
C GLU A 354 14.35 1.05 -9.72
N TYR A 355 15.41 1.80 -10.01
CA TYR A 355 15.43 2.79 -11.09
C TYR A 355 16.77 2.76 -11.86
N PRO A 356 17.19 1.62 -12.44
CA PRO A 356 18.53 1.43 -13.01
C PRO A 356 18.87 2.39 -14.16
N TRP A 357 17.87 2.94 -14.85
CA TRP A 357 18.08 3.95 -15.88
C TRP A 357 18.62 5.28 -15.31
N ILE A 358 18.35 5.59 -14.03
CA ILE A 358 18.93 6.76 -13.37
C ILE A 358 20.43 6.53 -13.18
N LYS A 359 20.83 5.34 -12.72
CA LYS A 359 22.24 4.94 -12.62
C LYS A 359 22.94 5.07 -13.97
N GLU A 360 22.35 4.56 -15.03
CA GLU A 360 22.90 4.63 -16.38
C GLU A 360 23.15 6.09 -16.83
N LYS A 361 22.20 7.01 -16.57
CA LYS A 361 22.37 8.44 -16.90
C LYS A 361 23.50 9.09 -16.10
N VAL A 362 23.64 8.75 -14.82
CA VAL A 362 24.72 9.26 -13.97
C VAL A 362 26.08 8.74 -14.46
N GLU A 363 26.20 7.45 -14.77
CA GLU A 363 27.44 6.83 -15.28
C GLU A 363 27.86 7.40 -16.64
N LYS A 364 26.88 7.68 -17.52
CA LYS A 364 27.10 8.36 -18.81
C LYS A 364 27.36 9.86 -18.68
N LYS A 365 27.29 10.41 -17.46
CA LYS A 365 27.44 11.85 -17.17
C LYS A 365 26.39 12.73 -17.88
N GLU A 366 25.22 12.17 -18.17
CA GLU A 366 24.07 12.92 -18.72
C GLU A 366 23.42 13.80 -17.63
N ILE A 367 23.49 13.34 -16.38
CA ILE A 367 23.07 14.07 -15.18
C ILE A 367 24.14 13.90 -14.09
N THR A 368 24.20 14.85 -13.15
CA THR A 368 25.05 14.75 -11.97
C THR A 368 24.51 13.71 -10.97
N ARG A 369 25.35 13.29 -10.02
CA ARG A 369 24.91 12.39 -8.93
C ARG A 369 23.81 13.02 -8.06
N VAL A 370 23.88 14.33 -7.79
CA VAL A 370 22.85 15.07 -7.05
C VAL A 370 21.52 15.05 -7.81
N GLU A 371 21.55 15.29 -9.13
CA GLU A 371 20.36 15.17 -9.98
C GLU A 371 19.81 13.75 -10.05
N GLY A 372 20.68 12.73 -10.00
CA GLY A 372 20.26 11.33 -9.88
C GLY A 372 19.45 11.05 -8.60
N TYR A 373 19.86 11.61 -7.46
CA TYR A 373 19.11 11.49 -6.21
C TYR A 373 17.81 12.31 -6.21
N VAL A 374 17.79 13.47 -6.86
CA VAL A 374 16.55 14.22 -7.10
C VAL A 374 15.59 13.39 -7.94
N GLU A 375 16.07 12.75 -9.01
CA GLU A 375 15.25 11.90 -9.87
C GLU A 375 14.73 10.66 -9.11
N LEU A 376 15.53 10.07 -8.21
CA LEU A 376 15.07 9.03 -7.29
C LEU A 376 13.85 9.50 -6.48
N LEU A 377 13.90 10.70 -5.91
CA LEU A 377 12.79 11.27 -5.15
C LEU A 377 11.56 11.51 -6.04
N LYS A 378 11.75 12.04 -7.27
CA LYS A 378 10.66 12.28 -8.23
C LYS A 378 9.97 10.97 -8.63
N GLU A 379 10.71 9.94 -8.98
CA GLU A 379 10.16 8.64 -9.37
C GLU A 379 9.47 7.95 -8.20
N THR A 380 10.06 8.02 -7.01
CA THR A 380 9.47 7.51 -5.78
C THR A 380 8.14 8.19 -5.45
N ALA A 381 8.06 9.53 -5.57
CA ALA A 381 6.83 10.28 -5.36
C ALA A 381 5.74 9.90 -6.38
N LYS A 382 6.09 9.76 -7.67
CA LYS A 382 5.17 9.31 -8.72
C LYS A 382 4.68 7.87 -8.49
N GLY A 383 5.57 6.97 -8.06
CA GLY A 383 5.24 5.59 -7.73
C GLY A 383 4.24 5.50 -6.58
N GLN A 384 4.42 6.29 -5.52
CA GLN A 384 3.45 6.41 -4.43
C GLN A 384 2.11 6.99 -4.92
N ALA A 385 2.13 8.00 -5.78
CA ALA A 385 0.91 8.57 -6.33
C ALA A 385 0.08 7.57 -7.15
N LEU A 386 0.74 6.76 -7.99
CA LEU A 386 0.13 5.65 -8.73
C LEU A 386 -0.47 4.62 -7.76
N LEU A 387 0.32 4.14 -6.80
CA LEU A 387 -0.09 3.14 -5.82
C LEU A 387 -1.40 3.54 -5.11
N ILE A 388 -1.48 4.78 -4.63
CA ILE A 388 -2.66 5.25 -3.90
C ILE A 388 -3.86 5.41 -4.81
N ALA A 389 -3.68 5.90 -6.04
CA ALA A 389 -4.77 5.96 -7.01
C ALA A 389 -5.34 4.57 -7.35
N GLU A 390 -4.47 3.55 -7.37
CA GLU A 390 -4.86 2.15 -7.58
C GLU A 390 -5.55 1.54 -6.35
N TRP A 391 -5.10 1.87 -5.13
CA TRP A 391 -5.83 1.50 -3.90
C TRP A 391 -7.26 2.04 -3.91
N LEU A 392 -7.44 3.32 -4.24
CA LEU A 392 -8.78 3.92 -4.34
C LEU A 392 -9.62 3.28 -5.44
N ARG A 393 -9.02 2.88 -6.57
CA ARG A 393 -9.75 2.25 -7.68
C ARG A 393 -10.45 0.95 -7.28
N VAL A 394 -9.79 0.14 -6.46
CA VAL A 394 -10.26 -1.19 -6.02
C VAL A 394 -10.87 -1.20 -4.62
N GLY A 395 -10.97 -0.04 -3.95
CA GLY A 395 -11.56 0.04 -2.62
C GLY A 395 -10.63 -0.45 -1.50
N TYR A 396 -9.32 -0.49 -1.71
CA TYR A 396 -8.37 -1.00 -0.72
C TYR A 396 -8.00 0.05 0.33
N VAL A 397 -7.90 -0.37 1.59
CA VAL A 397 -7.38 0.42 2.72
C VAL A 397 -6.22 -0.33 3.36
N GLN A 398 -5.05 0.31 3.37
CA GLN A 398 -3.82 -0.26 3.98
C GLN A 398 -3.88 -0.30 5.51
N GLY A 399 -4.51 0.69 6.13
CA GLY A 399 -4.70 0.77 7.58
C GLY A 399 -3.49 1.30 8.36
N ASN A 400 -2.25 1.07 7.95
CA ASN A 400 -1.05 1.51 8.70
C ASN A 400 0.07 2.02 7.77
N MET A 401 -0.17 3.16 7.12
CA MET A 401 0.71 3.73 6.09
C MET A 401 1.82 4.61 6.70
N ASN A 402 2.68 4.00 7.51
CA ASN A 402 3.89 4.63 8.03
C ASN A 402 5.04 4.56 7.02
N SER A 403 6.07 5.37 7.22
CA SER A 403 7.28 5.38 6.35
C SER A 403 8.02 4.04 6.29
N ASP A 404 7.95 3.20 7.33
CA ASP A 404 8.51 1.85 7.31
C ASP A 404 7.70 0.91 6.42
N ASN A 405 6.40 1.16 6.23
CA ASN A 405 5.56 0.43 5.29
C ASN A 405 5.49 1.08 3.90
N THR A 406 6.38 2.03 3.61
CA THR A 406 6.41 2.77 2.35
C THR A 406 7.67 2.40 1.56
N LEU A 407 7.51 1.58 0.51
CA LEU A 407 8.61 1.18 -0.36
C LEU A 407 9.03 2.29 -1.33
N VAL A 408 10.33 2.42 -1.56
CA VAL A 408 10.92 3.34 -2.55
C VAL A 408 10.38 3.06 -3.95
N GLY A 409 10.15 1.78 -4.29
CA GLY A 409 9.60 1.37 -5.58
C GLY A 409 8.07 1.54 -5.76
N GLY A 410 7.35 2.14 -4.80
CA GLY A 410 5.92 2.43 -4.98
C GLY A 410 5.01 1.20 -5.02
N ARG A 411 5.18 0.27 -4.07
CA ARG A 411 4.39 -0.99 -4.00
C ARG A 411 3.74 -1.17 -2.63
N THR A 412 2.59 -1.83 -2.61
CA THR A 412 1.93 -2.28 -1.37
C THR A 412 2.86 -3.23 -0.61
N LEU A 413 3.03 -3.02 0.70
CA LEU A 413 3.85 -3.84 1.59
C LEU A 413 3.14 -4.02 2.95
N ASP A 414 3.44 -5.11 3.64
CA ASP A 414 3.04 -5.39 5.04
C ASP A 414 1.53 -5.37 5.28
N TYR A 415 0.89 -6.42 4.78
CA TYR A 415 -0.55 -6.64 4.92
C TYR A 415 -0.92 -7.03 6.36
N GLY A 416 -1.12 -6.03 7.23
CA GLY A 416 -1.59 -6.21 8.60
C GLY A 416 -3.10 -5.96 8.73
N PRO A 417 -3.52 -4.80 9.27
CA PRO A 417 -4.93 -4.43 9.41
C PRO A 417 -5.45 -3.77 8.12
N PHE A 418 -5.23 -4.41 6.97
CA PHE A 418 -5.77 -3.95 5.69
C PHE A 418 -7.21 -4.41 5.50
N GLY A 419 -7.91 -3.87 4.51
CA GLY A 419 -9.12 -4.50 3.99
C GLY A 419 -9.60 -3.88 2.69
N PHE A 420 -10.45 -4.60 1.97
CA PHE A 420 -11.18 -4.07 0.83
C PHE A 420 -12.56 -3.61 1.29
N MET A 421 -12.90 -2.36 0.97
CA MET A 421 -14.14 -1.73 1.35
C MET A 421 -15.32 -2.45 0.68
N GLU A 422 -16.25 -2.89 1.52
CA GLU A 422 -17.49 -3.54 1.11
C GLU A 422 -18.57 -2.45 1.00
N LYS A 423 -19.29 -2.18 2.09
CA LYS A 423 -20.15 -0.99 2.19
C LYS A 423 -19.30 0.28 2.05
N PHE A 424 -19.69 1.15 1.12
CA PHE A 424 -18.99 2.41 0.87
C PHE A 424 -19.09 3.34 2.08
N ASP A 425 -17.93 3.71 2.63
CA ASP A 425 -17.78 4.78 3.61
C ASP A 425 -16.46 5.51 3.30
N PRO A 426 -16.50 6.83 3.04
CA PRO A 426 -15.31 7.60 2.66
C PRO A 426 -14.21 7.60 3.74
N SER A 427 -14.59 7.36 4.99
CA SER A 427 -13.68 7.31 6.15
C SER A 427 -13.35 5.88 6.60
N TRP A 428 -13.82 4.87 5.86
CA TRP A 428 -13.70 3.47 6.26
C TRP A 428 -12.25 3.06 6.49
N SER A 429 -12.01 2.37 7.59
CA SER A 429 -10.75 1.69 7.87
C SER A 429 -11.01 0.56 8.86
N PRO A 430 -10.51 -0.66 8.58
CA PRO A 430 -10.64 -1.78 9.49
C PRO A 430 -9.66 -1.68 10.67
N PHE A 431 -8.65 -0.80 10.61
CA PHE A 431 -7.69 -0.63 11.69
C PHE A 431 -8.30 0.14 12.87
N THR A 432 -8.29 -0.48 14.05
CA THR A 432 -8.89 0.09 15.26
C THR A 432 -7.96 1.03 16.02
N SER A 433 -6.64 0.92 15.81
CA SER A 433 -5.64 1.75 16.49
C SER A 433 -5.39 3.11 15.82
N ASP A 434 -6.16 3.44 14.77
CA ASP A 434 -6.22 4.78 14.17
C ASP A 434 -7.62 5.40 14.37
N PRO A 435 -7.95 5.87 15.59
CA PRO A 435 -9.27 6.45 15.88
C PRO A 435 -9.53 7.76 15.12
N ALA A 436 -8.47 8.47 14.71
CA ALA A 436 -8.57 9.68 13.90
C ALA A 436 -8.81 9.37 12.41
N LYS A 437 -8.75 8.09 12.01
CA LYS A 437 -8.93 7.63 10.63
C LYS A 437 -8.00 8.35 9.65
N ASN A 438 -6.78 8.66 10.08
CA ASN A 438 -5.73 9.23 9.23
C ASN A 438 -5.44 8.34 8.01
N PHE A 439 -5.64 7.04 8.15
CA PHE A 439 -5.49 6.04 7.08
C PHE A 439 -6.83 5.54 6.51
N GLY A 440 -7.93 6.25 6.79
CA GLY A 440 -9.24 5.96 6.20
C GLY A 440 -9.23 6.03 4.67
N PHE A 441 -10.20 5.40 4.01
CA PHE A 441 -10.23 5.20 2.56
C PHE A 441 -9.82 6.44 1.74
N LEU A 442 -10.54 7.55 1.87
CA LEU A 442 -10.24 8.80 1.13
C LEU A 442 -9.14 9.66 1.78
N ASN A 443 -8.61 9.26 2.94
CA ASN A 443 -7.49 9.94 3.60
C ASN A 443 -6.11 9.38 3.19
N GLN A 444 -6.05 8.23 2.53
CA GLN A 444 -4.80 7.61 2.07
C GLN A 444 -3.91 8.53 1.20
N PRO A 445 -4.45 9.36 0.27
CA PRO A 445 -3.63 10.31 -0.48
C PRO A 445 -2.90 11.32 0.40
N ARG A 446 -3.57 11.79 1.46
CA ARG A 446 -2.96 12.70 2.44
C ARG A 446 -1.89 11.99 3.26
N ALA A 447 -2.15 10.76 3.71
CA ALA A 447 -1.16 9.98 4.45
C ALA A 447 0.11 9.73 3.62
N ALA A 448 -0.05 9.37 2.35
CA ALA A 448 1.04 9.18 1.41
C ALA A 448 1.86 10.45 1.19
N LEU A 449 1.19 11.58 0.98
CA LEU A 449 1.84 12.88 0.80
C LEU A 449 2.67 13.26 2.04
N VAL A 450 2.19 12.98 3.26
CA VAL A 450 2.98 13.21 4.48
C VAL A 450 4.27 12.41 4.45
N ASN A 451 4.24 11.13 4.05
CA ASN A 451 5.46 10.32 3.93
C ASN A 451 6.41 10.89 2.86
N VAL A 452 5.88 11.31 1.71
CA VAL A 452 6.69 11.95 0.64
C VAL A 452 7.35 13.23 1.12
N ILE A 453 6.64 14.08 1.85
CA ILE A 453 7.18 15.34 2.39
C ILE A 453 8.31 15.07 3.39
N VAL A 454 8.13 14.12 4.32
CA VAL A 454 9.16 13.77 5.30
C VAL A 454 10.39 13.20 4.62
N HIS A 455 10.18 12.30 3.65
CA HIS A 455 11.27 11.74 2.87
C HIS A 455 12.03 12.81 2.08
N ALA A 456 11.31 13.73 1.44
CA ALA A 456 11.89 14.88 0.73
C ALA A 456 12.71 15.80 1.64
N GLN A 457 12.27 16.02 2.89
CA GLN A 457 13.04 16.78 3.89
C GLN A 457 14.36 16.08 4.22
N GLY A 458 14.36 14.75 4.37
CA GLY A 458 15.57 13.98 4.60
C GLY A 458 16.52 13.99 3.42
N MET A 459 15.98 13.80 2.21
CA MET A 459 16.76 13.92 0.96
C MET A 459 17.39 15.30 0.84
N LYS A 460 16.62 16.39 1.03
CA LYS A 460 17.15 17.76 1.00
C LYS A 460 18.30 17.94 1.98
N ALA A 461 18.10 17.55 3.24
CA ALA A 461 19.11 17.70 4.29
C ALA A 461 20.44 16.98 3.96
N MET A 462 20.36 15.78 3.38
CA MET A 462 21.56 15.04 2.97
C MET A 462 22.19 15.63 1.72
N LEU A 463 21.39 15.97 0.70
CA LEU A 463 21.88 16.54 -0.56
C LEU A 463 22.54 17.91 -0.38
N SER A 464 22.05 18.74 0.54
CA SER A 464 22.70 20.01 0.90
C SER A 464 24.15 19.85 1.35
N ARG A 465 24.55 18.66 1.83
CA ARG A 465 25.96 18.37 2.20
C ARG A 465 26.86 18.18 0.98
N LEU A 466 26.33 17.61 -0.10
CA LEU A 466 27.09 17.40 -1.34
C LEU A 466 27.37 18.71 -2.06
N ILE A 467 26.50 19.70 -1.89
CA ILE A 467 26.59 21.03 -2.52
C ILE A 467 26.97 22.13 -1.51
N ALA A 468 27.56 21.77 -0.37
CA ALA A 468 27.80 22.72 0.73
C ALA A 468 28.70 23.89 0.30
N ASP A 469 29.75 23.56 -0.46
CA ASP A 469 30.74 24.48 -1.01
C ASP A 469 30.30 25.15 -2.33
N GLU A 470 29.11 24.81 -2.83
CA GLU A 470 28.54 25.45 -4.01
C GLU A 470 27.84 26.78 -3.66
N GLY A 471 27.67 27.63 -4.68
CA GLY A 471 27.04 28.94 -4.56
C GLY A 471 25.54 28.88 -4.24
N GLN A 472 24.95 30.05 -3.95
CA GLN A 472 23.52 30.17 -3.62
C GLN A 472 22.61 29.62 -4.73
N ASP A 473 22.98 29.80 -6.01
CA ASP A 473 22.22 29.30 -7.15
C ASP A 473 22.01 27.78 -7.13
N ALA A 474 23.03 27.01 -6.69
CA ALA A 474 22.91 25.55 -6.58
C ALA A 474 21.97 25.13 -5.44
N LYS A 475 21.98 25.89 -4.34
CA LYS A 475 21.10 25.67 -3.19
C LYS A 475 19.65 26.00 -3.55
N ASP A 476 19.43 27.10 -4.26
CA ASP A 476 18.11 27.50 -4.76
C ASP A 476 17.57 26.50 -5.79
N LYS A 477 18.43 25.97 -6.68
CA LYS A 477 18.08 24.89 -7.61
C LYS A 477 17.66 23.62 -6.86
N LEU A 478 18.43 23.17 -5.88
CA LEU A 478 18.09 22.00 -5.07
C LEU A 478 16.73 22.20 -4.38
N ASP A 479 16.48 23.38 -3.82
CA ASP A 479 15.20 23.70 -3.18
C ASP A 479 14.01 23.62 -4.15
N ALA A 480 14.19 24.17 -5.35
CA ALA A 480 13.19 24.06 -6.42
C ALA A 480 12.98 22.60 -6.88
N ASP A 481 14.05 21.83 -7.04
CA ASP A 481 14.01 20.41 -7.45
C ASP A 481 13.32 19.52 -6.41
N ILE A 482 13.54 19.76 -5.12
CA ILE A 482 12.86 19.06 -4.02
C ILE A 482 11.38 19.43 -4.00
N GLN A 483 11.04 20.70 -4.17
CA GLN A 483 9.64 21.14 -4.24
C GLN A 483 8.92 20.54 -5.45
N ASP A 484 9.56 20.51 -6.62
CA ASP A 484 9.02 19.89 -7.85
C ASP A 484 8.73 18.40 -7.63
N ALA A 485 9.58 17.68 -6.90
CA ALA A 485 9.32 16.27 -6.58
C ALA A 485 8.09 16.08 -5.67
N VAL A 486 7.90 16.94 -4.67
CA VAL A 486 6.72 16.92 -3.80
C VAL A 486 5.45 17.29 -4.58
N ASP A 487 5.50 18.34 -5.40
CA ASP A 487 4.37 18.77 -6.23
C ASP A 487 4.02 17.71 -7.29
N GLY A 488 5.03 17.01 -7.81
CA GLY A 488 4.91 15.90 -8.74
C GLY A 488 4.03 14.76 -8.21
N PHE A 489 4.00 14.50 -6.90
CA PHE A 489 3.06 13.56 -6.29
C PHE A 489 1.61 13.97 -6.57
N GLY A 490 1.25 15.23 -6.31
CA GLY A 490 -0.10 15.74 -6.46
C GLY A 490 -0.58 15.71 -7.91
N VAL A 491 0.30 16.09 -8.84
CA VAL A 491 0.04 16.04 -10.29
C VAL A 491 -0.18 14.61 -10.76
N ALA A 492 0.71 13.68 -10.39
CA ALA A 492 0.60 12.28 -10.78
C ALA A 492 -0.66 11.61 -10.18
N PHE A 493 -0.94 11.86 -8.89
CA PHE A 493 -2.09 11.27 -8.21
C PHE A 493 -3.39 11.70 -8.89
N LYS A 494 -3.53 13.01 -9.16
CA LYS A 494 -4.68 13.57 -9.88
C LYS A 494 -4.86 12.89 -11.23
N ALA A 495 -3.80 12.78 -12.03
CA ALA A 495 -3.88 12.18 -13.36
C ALA A 495 -4.32 10.69 -13.33
N HIS A 496 -3.75 9.91 -12.42
CA HIS A 496 -4.13 8.50 -12.23
C HIS A 496 -5.56 8.37 -11.69
N HIS A 497 -5.91 9.14 -10.67
CA HIS A 497 -7.24 9.10 -10.05
C HIS A 497 -8.34 9.48 -11.04
N GLU A 498 -8.19 10.58 -11.79
CA GLU A 498 -9.16 10.99 -12.81
C GLU A 498 -9.31 9.95 -13.92
N THR A 499 -8.20 9.32 -14.33
CA THR A 499 -8.21 8.20 -15.28
C THR A 499 -9.00 7.01 -14.74
N ASN A 500 -8.80 6.66 -13.46
CA ASN A 500 -9.51 5.58 -12.81
C ASN A 500 -11.01 5.91 -12.71
N CYS A 501 -11.38 7.10 -12.24
CA CYS A 501 -12.77 7.54 -12.12
C CYS A 501 -13.53 7.48 -13.45
N ARG A 502 -12.96 8.02 -14.54
CA ARG A 502 -13.62 7.98 -15.86
C ARG A 502 -13.75 6.55 -16.39
N LYS A 503 -12.73 5.70 -16.22
CA LYS A 503 -12.78 4.31 -16.70
C LYS A 503 -13.80 3.49 -15.91
N LYS A 504 -13.88 3.68 -14.58
CA LYS A 504 -14.89 3.03 -13.73
C LYS A 504 -16.32 3.39 -14.15
N LEU A 505 -16.53 4.60 -14.69
CA LEU A 505 -17.81 5.08 -15.23
C LEU A 505 -18.00 4.80 -16.73
N GLY A 506 -16.99 4.29 -17.45
CA GLY A 506 -17.05 4.07 -18.90
C GLY A 506 -17.07 5.36 -19.74
N LEU A 507 -16.52 6.47 -19.22
CA LEU A 507 -16.52 7.79 -19.86
C LEU A 507 -15.18 8.11 -20.54
N ARG A 508 -15.22 8.89 -21.64
CA ARG A 508 -13.99 9.41 -22.30
C ARG A 508 -13.28 10.43 -21.44
N LYS A 509 -14.02 11.26 -20.72
CA LYS A 509 -13.48 12.32 -19.86
C LYS A 509 -13.99 12.16 -18.43
N HIS A 510 -13.17 12.57 -17.47
CA HIS A 510 -13.61 12.67 -16.09
C HIS A 510 -14.54 13.88 -15.94
N ASP A 511 -15.72 13.67 -15.34
CA ASP A 511 -16.60 14.73 -14.85
C ASP A 511 -16.50 14.78 -13.31
N PRO A 512 -15.80 15.77 -12.74
CA PRO A 512 -15.64 15.89 -11.29
C PRO A 512 -16.95 16.08 -10.53
N SER A 513 -17.93 16.75 -11.14
CA SER A 513 -19.21 17.02 -10.49
C SER A 513 -20.09 15.78 -10.44
N LEU A 514 -20.17 15.02 -11.55
CA LEU A 514 -20.85 13.72 -11.59
C LEU A 514 -20.24 12.73 -10.59
N TRP A 515 -18.91 12.71 -10.49
CA TRP A 515 -18.19 11.86 -9.54
C TRP A 515 -18.45 12.25 -8.09
N SER A 516 -18.39 13.54 -7.76
CA SER A 516 -18.68 14.04 -6.40
C SER A 516 -20.13 13.77 -5.96
N GLU A 517 -21.08 13.94 -6.87
CA GLU A 517 -22.48 13.57 -6.67
C GLU A 517 -22.64 12.07 -6.42
N LEU A 518 -21.96 11.23 -7.21
CA LEU A 518 -21.96 9.78 -7.02
C LEU A 518 -21.45 9.40 -5.63
N LEU A 519 -20.29 9.89 -5.20
CA LEU A 519 -19.75 9.58 -3.87
C LEU A 519 -20.70 10.04 -2.76
N SER A 520 -21.35 11.18 -2.93
CA SER A 520 -22.35 11.69 -1.98
C SER A 520 -23.59 10.78 -1.91
N LEU A 521 -24.05 10.25 -3.04
CA LEU A 521 -25.16 9.30 -3.09
C LEU A 521 -24.78 7.95 -2.49
N MET A 522 -23.61 7.40 -2.85
CA MET A 522 -23.12 6.14 -2.28
C MET A 522 -22.99 6.23 -0.76
N GLY A 523 -22.45 7.33 -0.24
CA GLY A 523 -22.32 7.56 1.21
C GLY A 523 -23.66 7.72 1.94
N ALA A 524 -24.75 7.98 1.22
CA ALA A 524 -26.10 8.07 1.76
C ALA A 524 -26.95 6.79 1.55
N SER A 525 -26.40 5.75 0.89
CA SER A 525 -27.22 4.68 0.30
C SER A 525 -26.82 3.26 0.68
N ASP A 526 -26.01 3.03 1.72
CA ASP A 526 -25.64 1.67 2.17
C ASP A 526 -25.35 0.72 0.98
N VAL A 527 -24.46 1.14 0.09
CA VAL A 527 -24.16 0.45 -1.18
C VAL A 527 -22.78 -0.20 -1.11
N ASP A 528 -22.65 -1.39 -1.68
CA ASP A 528 -21.37 -2.06 -1.85
C ASP A 528 -20.55 -1.41 -2.96
N PHE A 529 -19.32 -1.00 -2.65
CA PHE A 529 -18.46 -0.28 -3.57
C PHE A 529 -18.11 -1.12 -4.82
N THR A 530 -17.74 -2.37 -4.63
CA THR A 530 -17.30 -3.24 -5.72
C THR A 530 -18.46 -3.63 -6.61
N LEU A 531 -19.56 -4.13 -6.00
CA LEU A 531 -20.73 -4.57 -6.76
C LEU A 531 -21.39 -3.40 -7.49
N PHE A 532 -21.43 -2.21 -6.91
CA PHE A 532 -21.96 -1.02 -7.58
C PHE A 532 -21.26 -0.78 -8.92
N PHE A 533 -19.93 -0.69 -8.92
CA PHE A 533 -19.19 -0.41 -10.15
C PHE A 533 -19.23 -1.56 -11.15
N ARG A 534 -19.31 -2.82 -10.69
CA ARG A 534 -19.49 -3.97 -11.58
C ARG A 534 -20.87 -3.96 -12.24
N HIS A 535 -21.94 -3.72 -11.47
CA HIS A 535 -23.30 -3.67 -12.00
C HIS A 535 -23.58 -2.40 -12.81
N LEU A 536 -22.88 -1.29 -12.53
CA LEU A 536 -22.98 -0.06 -13.31
C LEU A 536 -22.63 -0.26 -14.78
N ALA A 537 -21.71 -1.19 -15.09
CA ALA A 537 -21.40 -1.53 -16.48
C ALA A 537 -22.66 -1.95 -17.23
N GLN A 538 -23.45 -2.87 -16.67
CA GLN A 538 -24.72 -3.30 -17.26
C GLN A 538 -25.81 -2.24 -17.14
N ALA A 539 -25.88 -1.51 -16.02
CA ALA A 539 -26.83 -0.41 -15.88
C ALA A 539 -26.59 0.71 -16.92
N SER A 540 -25.36 0.85 -17.45
CA SER A 540 -25.02 1.83 -18.48
C SER A 540 -25.63 1.54 -19.86
N VAL A 541 -26.24 0.37 -20.06
CA VAL A 541 -26.95 0.00 -21.30
C VAL A 541 -28.46 -0.04 -21.15
N ALA A 542 -28.98 0.27 -19.96
CA ALA A 542 -30.42 0.32 -19.70
C ALA A 542 -31.12 1.38 -20.57
N SER A 543 -32.41 1.15 -20.83
CA SER A 543 -33.23 2.06 -21.64
C SER A 543 -33.65 3.31 -20.88
N ASP A 544 -33.85 3.21 -19.57
CA ASP A 544 -34.25 4.32 -18.70
C ASP A 544 -33.68 4.20 -17.26
N PRO A 545 -33.70 5.28 -16.45
CA PRO A 545 -33.16 5.28 -15.09
C PRO A 545 -33.77 4.26 -14.14
N ASN A 546 -35.03 3.83 -14.32
CA ASN A 546 -35.66 2.81 -13.48
C ASN A 546 -35.10 1.42 -13.77
N GLU A 547 -34.90 1.08 -15.04
CA GLU A 547 -34.27 -0.18 -15.45
C GLU A 547 -32.82 -0.25 -14.98
N ALA A 548 -32.08 0.86 -15.10
CA ALA A 548 -30.73 0.95 -14.57
C ALA A 548 -30.68 0.70 -13.05
N LEU A 549 -31.61 1.31 -12.30
CA LEU A 549 -31.68 1.15 -10.85
C LEU A 549 -32.07 -0.27 -10.42
N LYS A 550 -32.92 -0.96 -11.20
CA LYS A 550 -33.19 -2.40 -10.98
C LYS A 550 -31.93 -3.24 -11.15
N THR A 551 -31.10 -2.93 -12.15
CA THR A 551 -29.82 -3.62 -12.38
C THR A 551 -28.83 -3.43 -11.23
N LEU A 552 -28.91 -2.30 -10.54
CA LEU A 552 -28.07 -1.99 -9.37
C LEU A 552 -28.59 -2.60 -8.07
N ALA A 553 -29.79 -3.20 -8.03
CA ALA A 553 -30.47 -3.60 -6.79
C ALA A 553 -29.61 -4.47 -5.87
N ASP A 554 -28.90 -5.45 -6.43
CA ASP A 554 -28.07 -6.40 -5.68
C ASP A 554 -26.78 -5.80 -5.10
N ALA A 555 -26.46 -4.55 -5.44
CA ALA A 555 -25.36 -3.82 -4.83
C ALA A 555 -25.77 -3.08 -3.54
N PHE A 556 -27.07 -2.95 -3.25
CA PHE A 556 -27.56 -2.20 -2.10
C PHE A 556 -27.86 -3.12 -0.91
N TYR A 557 -27.35 -2.78 0.27
CA TYR A 557 -27.70 -3.47 1.52
C TYR A 557 -29.13 -3.16 1.97
N GLU A 558 -29.62 -1.96 1.66
CA GLU A 558 -30.98 -1.48 1.93
C GLU A 558 -31.52 -0.70 0.73
N LYS A 559 -32.85 -0.59 0.60
CA LYS A 559 -33.45 0.16 -0.52
C LYS A 559 -33.04 1.63 -0.45
N PRO A 560 -32.35 2.18 -1.47
CA PRO A 560 -31.88 3.56 -1.43
C PRO A 560 -32.99 4.56 -1.82
N ASP A 561 -32.73 5.85 -1.61
CA ASP A 561 -33.56 6.96 -2.10
C ASP A 561 -33.64 6.94 -3.63
N GLN A 562 -34.71 6.34 -4.16
CA GLN A 562 -34.87 6.05 -5.57
C GLN A 562 -34.89 7.31 -6.42
N ASP A 563 -35.45 8.42 -5.93
CA ASP A 563 -35.60 9.64 -6.72
C ASP A 563 -34.25 10.31 -6.93
N LYS A 564 -33.43 10.40 -5.89
CA LYS A 564 -32.06 10.92 -6.02
C LYS A 564 -31.20 10.07 -6.95
N TRP A 565 -31.31 8.75 -6.87
CA TRP A 565 -30.60 7.85 -7.78
C TRP A 565 -31.06 7.98 -9.23
N LYS A 566 -32.37 8.11 -9.47
CA LYS A 566 -32.90 8.32 -10.84
C LYS A 566 -32.41 9.63 -11.43
N ILE A 567 -32.32 10.70 -10.65
CA ILE A 567 -31.78 11.99 -11.09
C ILE A 567 -30.32 11.82 -11.56
N TRP A 568 -29.48 11.18 -10.74
CA TRP A 568 -28.08 10.96 -11.10
C TRP A 568 -27.93 10.01 -12.29
N MET A 569 -28.69 8.92 -12.33
CA MET A 569 -28.70 7.97 -13.44
C MET A 569 -29.12 8.63 -14.76
N ALA A 570 -30.16 9.48 -14.74
CA ALA A 570 -30.61 10.21 -15.92
C ALA A 570 -29.49 11.12 -16.47
N ARG A 571 -28.77 11.81 -15.59
CA ARG A 571 -27.62 12.63 -15.97
C ARG A 571 -26.47 11.79 -16.53
N TYR A 572 -26.09 10.71 -15.84
CA TYR A 572 -25.02 9.80 -16.30
C TYR A 572 -25.34 9.21 -17.68
N MET A 573 -26.57 8.72 -17.88
CA MET A 573 -27.02 8.15 -19.15
C MET A 573 -27.07 9.20 -20.26
N GLY A 574 -27.42 10.45 -19.96
CA GLY A 574 -27.33 11.57 -20.89
C GLY A 574 -25.90 11.74 -21.42
N ILE A 575 -24.90 11.78 -20.52
CA ILE A 575 -23.48 11.88 -20.89
C ILE A 575 -23.04 10.67 -21.73
N VAL A 576 -23.39 9.45 -21.30
CA VAL A 576 -23.07 8.22 -22.04
C VAL A 576 -23.63 8.24 -23.46
N LYS A 577 -24.86 8.74 -23.63
CA LYS A 577 -25.53 8.89 -24.93
C LYS A 577 -24.85 9.95 -25.79
N GLU A 578 -24.49 11.10 -25.21
CA GLU A 578 -23.79 12.19 -25.90
C GLU A 578 -22.40 11.77 -26.40
N GLU A 579 -21.67 10.94 -25.64
CA GLU A 579 -20.37 10.44 -26.10
C GLU A 579 -20.49 9.49 -27.30
N GLY A 580 -21.66 8.86 -27.50
CA GLY A 580 -21.94 8.00 -28.66
C GLY A 580 -21.02 6.79 -28.77
N ARG A 581 -20.51 6.28 -27.65
CA ARG A 581 -19.63 5.10 -27.63
C ARG A 581 -20.44 3.82 -27.85
N ASP A 582 -19.84 2.85 -28.53
CA ASP A 582 -20.41 1.51 -28.60
C ASP A 582 -20.62 0.94 -27.19
N ALA A 583 -21.80 0.36 -26.98
CA ALA A 583 -22.21 -0.13 -25.68
C ALA A 583 -21.38 -1.34 -25.24
N LYS A 584 -21.07 -2.27 -26.16
CA LYS A 584 -20.30 -3.48 -25.85
C LYS A 584 -18.86 -3.12 -25.49
N GLU A 585 -18.24 -2.23 -26.26
CA GLU A 585 -16.89 -1.73 -25.97
C GLU A 585 -16.81 -1.00 -24.63
N ARG A 586 -17.80 -0.14 -24.31
CA ARG A 586 -17.85 0.56 -23.01
C ARG A 586 -17.98 -0.42 -21.85
N VAL A 587 -18.89 -1.40 -21.96
CA VAL A 587 -19.09 -2.43 -20.92
C VAL A 587 -17.81 -3.25 -20.74
N ALA A 588 -17.15 -3.65 -21.82
CA ALA A 588 -15.88 -4.39 -21.76
C ALA A 588 -14.77 -3.57 -21.08
N GLU A 589 -14.65 -2.26 -21.40
CA GLU A 589 -13.70 -1.38 -20.72
C GLU A 589 -14.00 -1.27 -19.23
N MET A 590 -15.26 -1.02 -18.85
CA MET A 590 -15.67 -0.94 -17.45
C MET A 590 -15.37 -2.24 -16.71
N ASN A 591 -15.71 -3.39 -17.28
CA ASN A 591 -15.47 -4.70 -16.68
C ASN A 591 -13.98 -5.03 -16.54
N SER A 592 -13.11 -4.45 -17.39
CA SER A 592 -11.65 -4.60 -17.27
C SER A 592 -11.03 -3.81 -16.11
N VAL A 593 -11.74 -2.84 -15.53
CA VAL A 593 -11.25 -2.01 -14.42
C VAL A 593 -12.07 -2.11 -13.14
N ASN A 594 -13.31 -2.60 -13.25
CA ASN A 594 -14.23 -2.85 -12.15
C ASN A 594 -14.25 -4.35 -11.85
N PRO A 595 -13.51 -4.81 -10.82
CA PRO A 595 -13.43 -6.23 -10.51
C PRO A 595 -14.80 -6.76 -10.06
N LYS A 596 -15.05 -8.03 -10.40
CA LYS A 596 -16.20 -8.78 -9.89
C LYS A 596 -15.89 -9.40 -8.53
N TYR A 597 -14.62 -9.72 -8.29
CA TYR A 597 -14.14 -10.35 -7.05
C TYR A 597 -12.99 -9.53 -6.43
N ILE A 598 -13.07 -9.35 -5.11
CA ILE A 598 -12.04 -8.77 -4.25
C ILE A 598 -11.89 -9.68 -3.03
N LEU A 599 -10.74 -9.65 -2.35
CA LEU A 599 -10.54 -10.40 -1.11
C LEU A 599 -11.28 -9.70 0.03
N ARG A 600 -12.59 -9.97 0.16
CA ARG A 600 -13.38 -9.46 1.28
C ARG A 600 -12.88 -10.09 2.57
N ASN A 601 -12.90 -9.35 3.67
CA ASN A 601 -12.34 -9.85 4.95
C ASN A 601 -13.03 -11.13 5.42
N TRP A 602 -14.33 -11.28 5.21
CA TRP A 602 -15.06 -12.49 5.58
C TRP A 602 -14.64 -13.72 4.74
N MET A 603 -14.22 -13.54 3.49
CA MET A 603 -13.68 -14.62 2.67
C MET A 603 -12.36 -15.13 3.26
N ALA A 604 -11.47 -14.20 3.61
CA ALA A 604 -10.20 -14.54 4.24
C ALA A 604 -10.41 -15.25 5.59
N THR A 605 -11.42 -14.81 6.37
CA THR A 605 -11.81 -15.45 7.63
C THR A 605 -12.24 -16.89 7.45
N LEU A 606 -13.15 -17.17 6.51
CA LEU A 606 -13.55 -18.55 6.21
C LEU A 606 -12.33 -19.42 5.86
N ALA A 607 -11.36 -18.86 5.13
CA ALA A 607 -10.17 -19.59 4.72
C ALA A 607 -9.20 -19.88 5.88
N TYR A 608 -8.89 -18.90 6.73
CA TYR A 608 -7.97 -19.14 7.84
C TYR A 608 -8.61 -19.94 8.98
N GLU A 609 -9.91 -19.81 9.23
CA GLU A 609 -10.59 -20.62 10.25
C GLU A 609 -10.62 -22.10 9.85
N ALA A 610 -10.93 -22.40 8.59
CA ALA A 610 -10.84 -23.76 8.06
C ALA A 610 -9.41 -24.34 8.18
N ALA A 611 -8.39 -23.53 7.85
CA ALA A 611 -7.00 -23.94 7.94
C ALA A 611 -6.52 -24.16 9.39
N GLU A 612 -6.96 -23.32 10.33
CA GLU A 612 -6.58 -23.40 11.75
C GLU A 612 -7.27 -24.54 12.48
N GLU A 613 -8.59 -24.68 12.31
CA GLU A 613 -9.43 -25.62 13.08
C GLU A 613 -9.43 -27.03 12.50
N LYS A 614 -9.45 -27.14 11.17
CA LYS A 614 -9.68 -28.42 10.46
C LYS A 614 -8.50 -28.87 9.62
N LYS A 615 -7.43 -28.07 9.55
CA LYS A 615 -6.30 -28.28 8.61
C LYS A 615 -6.78 -28.41 7.16
N ASP A 616 -7.87 -27.74 6.83
CA ASP A 616 -8.46 -27.73 5.48
C ASP A 616 -7.99 -26.49 4.72
N TYR A 617 -7.18 -26.70 3.68
CA TYR A 617 -6.62 -25.64 2.84
C TYR A 617 -7.38 -25.44 1.52
N SER A 618 -8.46 -26.20 1.29
CA SER A 618 -9.26 -26.12 0.06
C SER A 618 -9.81 -24.72 -0.19
N MET A 619 -10.25 -24.02 0.87
CA MET A 619 -10.75 -22.65 0.79
C MET A 619 -9.65 -21.65 0.40
N VAL A 620 -8.42 -21.84 0.87
CA VAL A 620 -7.28 -21.00 0.46
C VAL A 620 -6.99 -21.19 -1.03
N ALA A 621 -6.98 -22.44 -1.51
CA ALA A 621 -6.77 -22.76 -2.92
C ALA A 621 -7.90 -22.24 -3.83
N GLU A 622 -9.16 -22.37 -3.38
CA GLU A 622 -10.34 -21.83 -4.07
C GLU A 622 -10.24 -20.31 -4.22
N LEU A 623 -9.93 -19.59 -3.14
CA LEU A 623 -9.80 -18.13 -3.17
C LEU A 623 -8.59 -17.69 -4.00
N LEU A 624 -7.45 -18.37 -3.93
CA LEU A 624 -6.30 -18.07 -4.79
C LEU A 624 -6.67 -18.19 -6.28
N THR A 625 -7.40 -19.25 -6.64
CA THR A 625 -7.88 -19.48 -8.02
C THR A 625 -8.90 -18.43 -8.45
N LEU A 626 -9.85 -18.08 -7.56
CA LEU A 626 -10.85 -17.04 -7.83
C LEU A 626 -10.18 -15.69 -8.10
N LEU A 627 -9.25 -15.31 -7.23
CA LEU A 627 -8.62 -14.00 -7.21
C LEU A 627 -7.51 -13.83 -8.25
N SER A 628 -7.10 -14.90 -8.94
CA SER A 628 -6.19 -14.80 -10.09
C SER A 628 -6.85 -14.20 -11.33
N ARG A 629 -8.20 -14.22 -11.39
CA ARG A 629 -9.02 -13.66 -12.47
C ARG A 629 -10.15 -12.79 -11.93
N PRO A 630 -9.83 -11.68 -11.23
CA PRO A 630 -10.81 -10.93 -10.44
C PRO A 630 -11.84 -10.17 -11.30
N TYR A 631 -11.59 -10.01 -12.60
CA TYR A 631 -12.43 -9.28 -13.55
C TYR A 631 -13.36 -10.18 -14.38
N ASP A 632 -13.04 -11.47 -14.46
CA ASP A 632 -13.73 -12.44 -15.31
C ASP A 632 -15.06 -12.85 -14.69
N ASP A 633 -16.01 -13.23 -15.54
CA ASP A 633 -17.21 -13.92 -15.07
C ASP A 633 -16.86 -15.39 -14.75
N GLN A 634 -17.17 -15.83 -13.53
CA GLN A 634 -16.88 -17.18 -13.05
C GLN A 634 -18.20 -17.79 -12.50
N PRO A 635 -19.05 -18.39 -13.37
CA PRO A 635 -20.43 -18.77 -13.01
C PRO A 635 -20.53 -19.69 -11.79
N ASP A 636 -19.62 -20.64 -11.65
CA ASP A 636 -19.61 -21.59 -10.52
C ASP A 636 -19.28 -20.92 -9.17
N ALA A 637 -18.55 -19.81 -9.21
CA ALA A 637 -18.12 -19.04 -8.05
C ALA A 637 -19.05 -17.87 -7.70
N GLU A 638 -19.84 -17.39 -8.66
CA GLU A 638 -20.59 -16.14 -8.59
C GLU A 638 -21.57 -16.10 -7.41
N LYS A 639 -22.43 -17.11 -7.28
CA LYS A 639 -23.43 -17.20 -6.20
C LYS A 639 -22.80 -17.20 -4.81
N LYS A 640 -21.59 -17.74 -4.69
CA LYS A 640 -20.86 -17.87 -3.42
C LYS A 640 -20.12 -16.58 -3.07
N TRP A 641 -19.42 -15.98 -4.05
CA TRP A 641 -18.41 -14.95 -3.80
C TRP A 641 -18.75 -13.56 -4.32
N SER A 642 -19.57 -13.42 -5.37
CA SER A 642 -20.01 -12.12 -5.89
C SER A 642 -21.32 -11.70 -5.21
N ARG A 643 -21.24 -11.45 -3.91
CA ARG A 643 -22.40 -11.10 -3.07
C ARG A 643 -22.03 -10.11 -1.98
N LEU A 644 -23.05 -9.43 -1.45
CA LEU A 644 -22.95 -8.58 -0.27
C LEU A 644 -22.38 -9.34 0.93
N THR A 645 -21.78 -8.61 1.87
CA THR A 645 -21.30 -9.16 3.15
C THR A 645 -22.42 -9.94 3.84
N PRO A 646 -22.20 -11.24 4.14
CA PRO A 646 -23.18 -12.06 4.86
C PRO A 646 -23.52 -11.48 6.24
N GLU A 647 -24.73 -11.72 6.72
CA GLU A 647 -25.20 -11.16 7.99
C GLU A 647 -24.34 -11.57 9.20
N TRP A 648 -23.82 -12.80 9.20
CA TRP A 648 -22.94 -13.31 10.28
C TRP A 648 -21.60 -12.56 10.34
N ALA A 649 -21.12 -12.06 9.20
CA ALA A 649 -19.83 -11.38 9.08
C ALA A 649 -19.90 -9.92 9.55
N ARG A 650 -21.10 -9.33 9.60
CA ARG A 650 -21.30 -7.93 9.97
C ARG A 650 -20.99 -7.71 11.45
N GLY A 651 -19.96 -6.91 11.72
CA GLY A 651 -19.52 -6.59 13.07
C GLY A 651 -18.65 -7.67 13.73
N HIS A 652 -18.28 -8.73 13.01
CA HIS A 652 -17.47 -9.82 13.57
C HIS A 652 -15.98 -9.39 13.71
N PRO A 653 -15.33 -9.63 14.87
CA PRO A 653 -13.89 -9.37 15.02
C PRO A 653 -13.06 -10.13 13.98
N GLY A 654 -11.97 -9.53 13.49
CA GLY A 654 -11.15 -10.14 12.43
C GLY A 654 -11.79 -10.10 11.03
N VAL A 655 -13.04 -9.66 10.93
CA VAL A 655 -13.76 -9.41 9.67
C VAL A 655 -14.04 -7.92 9.51
N ALA A 656 -14.79 -7.33 10.44
CA ALA A 656 -15.22 -5.94 10.39
C ALA A 656 -14.15 -4.96 10.90
N PHE A 657 -13.30 -5.41 11.83
CA PHE A 657 -12.25 -4.59 12.44
C PHE A 657 -11.08 -5.43 12.95
N MET A 658 -9.88 -4.82 13.00
CA MET A 658 -8.59 -5.47 13.22
C MET A 658 -7.57 -4.56 13.94
N SER A 659 -6.66 -5.20 14.69
CA SER A 659 -5.59 -4.57 15.48
C SER A 659 -4.25 -4.56 14.76
#